data_AF-A0A3S4F542-F1
#
_entry.id   AF-A0A3S4F542-F1
#
_cell.length_a   1.000
_cell.length_b   1.000
_cell.length_c   1.000
_cell.angle_alpha   90.00
_cell.angle_beta   90.00
_cell.angle_gamma   90.00
#
_symmetry.space_group_name_H-M   'P 1'
#
loop_
_entity.id
_entity.type
_entity.pdbx_description
1 polymer ?
#
loop_
_entity_poly.entity_id
_entity_poly.type
_entity_poly.pdbx_seq_one_letter_code
_entity_poly.pdbx_strand_id
1 'polypeptide(L)'
;MEKKAKGAPSGADDSAAAAMNNKTKTKSSTAQDDQVMATNNSSIVSKRSVEMLYHSAGTGAGADAEPSFFRYFVRRPQRRAPLINRGYWLRLRVVDVLVRDFLRGGEECSDVLPWQCLTRYPGDCENVVFVDVDFPDLMERKRQTVLGTPELLRAFTGVRAPETVVKPVVFESDQYVQIGCDLRDLKTLQQGLAAAIGDLAECEFIFVAEVSITYMDTDGADEVIRWASSVGRKAEFVLLEQILPDGEDHPFASTMMNHFRKLNTPLKSVHNYPTVSDQHARFSSLGWDSVRVWTLWQAWADETFLSASDRRRLDDVEPFDEWEEFALFASHYCVVHARVGSNAAAAPAPPVPSSTEIPVQPAILQFDPCQGQRGQRRFAAAMQISRDGAQMSLLNKPTVRFSKLPLPGALEEASFRRLLARFGATCLRHGDEFLILGGVAKDHLLSHQDEALFCSLTSSGLEISRRLRPDSAQHVGSVPRPLFVGHSVVLRPNGDVVVLGGGAVCFSMGTFWNSGVYTLRVPGTGDCGLEVSPAASRWAHEKTIDIVPSQPGPPVVLNPLDGASGPTITPIPRLKLETADDFHDVVRAGRPVVLVGLDLGNCISAWTMDYLVEKVGADRKVVIHEAATQAMDFTTKNFRYVTTEFGDFARRVGHGDRLYLRALSHEKPTEKPAVLADDFPGLAADFRLPAQLDLVAENHFSSVLRLSGPVNMWLHYDVMANVYCQIGGSKRLILFPPSDVEHLSFSPGASSSSIDVFSSLGSPELAHTRPHEALLSPGDVLFLPPLWLHTATPTSAQSIAVNVFFRDLDGGHYASGRDVYGNRDLGAYEKGRQDVARIVKYFEKLPTEAREFYLLRLADELRRRARG
;
A
#
# COMPACT_ATOMS: atom_id res chain seq x y z
N MET A 1 -32.95 -38.81 -27.70
CA MET A 1 -33.78 -39.94 -27.21
C MET A 1 -34.71 -39.44 -26.12
N GLU A 2 -35.91 -40.03 -26.02
CA GLU A 2 -37.04 -39.50 -25.25
C GLU A 2 -36.89 -39.55 -23.73
N LYS A 3 -37.61 -38.66 -23.03
CA LYS A 3 -38.48 -38.95 -21.86
C LYS A 3 -39.34 -37.70 -21.58
N LYS A 4 -40.57 -37.66 -22.09
CA LYS A 4 -41.83 -38.12 -21.43
C LYS A 4 -42.17 -37.37 -20.14
N ALA A 5 -43.13 -36.45 -20.25
CA ALA A 5 -43.91 -35.94 -19.14
C ALA A 5 -44.92 -37.00 -18.63
N LYS A 6 -45.20 -36.97 -17.34
CA LYS A 6 -46.40 -37.50 -16.67
C LYS A 6 -46.70 -36.57 -15.49
N GLY A 7 -47.97 -36.29 -15.23
CA GLY A 7 -48.40 -35.37 -14.16
C GLY A 7 -49.41 -35.99 -13.19
N ALA A 8 -50.17 -35.10 -12.53
CA ALA A 8 -51.16 -35.30 -11.47
C ALA A 8 -50.60 -35.53 -10.05
N PRO A 9 -51.35 -35.21 -8.96
CA PRO A 9 -52.60 -34.44 -8.86
C PRO A 9 -52.54 -33.26 -7.85
N SER A 10 -53.66 -32.56 -7.70
CA SER A 10 -53.91 -31.50 -6.70
C SER A 10 -54.47 -32.05 -5.37
N GLY A 11 -54.10 -31.45 -4.23
CA GLY A 11 -54.86 -31.60 -2.96
C GLY A 11 -54.06 -31.46 -1.66
N ALA A 12 -54.13 -30.27 -1.06
CA ALA A 12 -53.94 -29.89 0.36
C ALA A 12 -53.13 -30.79 1.33
N ASP A 13 -52.06 -30.23 1.91
CA ASP A 13 -51.92 -30.12 3.38
C ASP A 13 -50.85 -29.06 3.77
N ASP A 14 -51.27 -27.88 4.25
CA ASP A 14 -50.40 -26.69 4.41
C ASP A 14 -49.64 -26.61 5.74
N SER A 15 -49.66 -27.67 6.56
CA SER A 15 -49.07 -27.64 7.93
C SER A 15 -47.61 -28.10 8.02
N ALA A 16 -47.04 -28.68 6.95
CA ALA A 16 -45.69 -29.26 6.97
C ALA A 16 -44.58 -28.34 6.39
N ALA A 17 -44.94 -27.30 5.62
CA ALA A 17 -43.97 -26.48 4.88
C ALA A 17 -43.08 -25.59 5.79
N ALA A 18 -43.57 -25.20 6.97
CA ALA A 18 -42.87 -24.28 7.87
C ALA A 18 -41.59 -24.85 8.51
N ALA A 19 -41.45 -26.17 8.60
CA ALA A 19 -40.33 -26.83 9.29
C ALA A 19 -39.11 -27.13 8.39
N MET A 20 -39.24 -26.99 7.06
CA MET A 20 -38.21 -27.45 6.11
C MET A 20 -37.40 -26.32 5.45
N ASN A 21 -37.83 -25.05 5.59
CA ASN A 21 -37.22 -23.94 4.85
C ASN A 21 -35.86 -23.43 5.43
N ASN A 22 -35.39 -24.02 6.53
CA ASN A 22 -34.22 -23.53 7.29
C ASN A 22 -32.91 -24.28 6.99
N LYS A 23 -32.80 -24.96 5.82
CA LYS A 23 -31.66 -25.86 5.51
C LYS A 23 -31.09 -25.80 4.09
N THR A 24 -31.32 -24.70 3.35
CA THR A 24 -30.79 -24.50 1.98
C THR A 24 -30.18 -23.12 1.73
N LYS A 25 -29.29 -22.63 2.62
CA LYS A 25 -28.23 -21.71 2.17
C LYS A 25 -27.31 -22.51 1.22
N THR A 26 -27.03 -21.96 0.03
CA THR A 26 -26.11 -22.61 -0.92
C THR A 26 -24.68 -22.46 -0.41
N LYS A 27 -23.78 -23.40 -0.74
CA LYS A 27 -22.36 -23.31 -0.32
C LYS A 27 -21.68 -21.99 -0.72
N SER A 28 -22.17 -21.35 -1.79
CA SER A 28 -21.67 -20.06 -2.27
C SER A 28 -22.08 -18.89 -1.37
N SER A 29 -23.30 -18.88 -0.80
CA SER A 29 -23.72 -17.77 0.07
C SER A 29 -23.06 -17.85 1.44
N THR A 30 -22.87 -19.04 2.01
CA THR A 30 -22.10 -19.22 3.25
C THR A 30 -20.66 -18.75 3.11
N ALA A 31 -19.97 -19.10 2.02
CA ALA A 31 -18.60 -18.66 1.77
C ALA A 31 -18.47 -17.14 1.56
N GLN A 32 -19.52 -16.48 1.06
CA GLN A 32 -19.59 -15.02 0.94
C GLN A 32 -19.87 -14.36 2.29
N ASP A 33 -20.82 -14.89 3.07
CA ASP A 33 -21.08 -14.45 4.46
C ASP A 33 -19.76 -14.54 5.28
N ASP A 34 -18.99 -15.64 5.17
CA ASP A 34 -17.67 -15.82 5.82
C ASP A 34 -16.63 -14.74 5.46
N GLN A 35 -16.63 -14.29 4.21
CA GLN A 35 -15.70 -13.25 3.73
C GLN A 35 -16.13 -11.85 4.19
N VAL A 36 -17.44 -11.57 4.24
CA VAL A 36 -17.97 -10.36 4.86
C VAL A 36 -17.59 -10.32 6.34
N MET A 37 -17.75 -11.43 7.08
CA MET A 37 -17.32 -11.57 8.47
C MET A 37 -15.81 -11.32 8.66
N ALA A 38 -14.98 -11.54 7.64
CA ALA A 38 -13.54 -11.25 7.70
C ALA A 38 -13.21 -9.75 7.62
N THR A 39 -14.09 -8.90 7.05
CA THR A 39 -13.85 -7.45 6.92
C THR A 39 -13.81 -6.74 8.29
N ASN A 40 -14.60 -7.20 9.27
CA ASN A 40 -14.57 -6.73 10.65
C ASN A 40 -13.16 -6.77 11.26
N ASN A 41 -12.39 -7.83 11.00
CA ASN A 41 -11.00 -7.94 11.50
C ASN A 41 -10.10 -6.80 10.95
N SER A 42 -10.29 -6.40 9.69
CA SER A 42 -9.49 -5.33 9.07
C SER A 42 -9.86 -3.95 9.61
N SER A 43 -11.16 -3.70 9.81
CA SER A 43 -11.71 -2.48 10.40
C SER A 43 -11.23 -2.31 11.85
N ILE A 44 -11.45 -3.31 12.71
CA ILE A 44 -11.13 -3.26 14.14
C ILE A 44 -9.61 -3.11 14.36
N VAL A 45 -8.74 -3.74 13.56
CA VAL A 45 -7.28 -3.51 13.64
C VAL A 45 -6.92 -2.05 13.31
N SER A 46 -7.64 -1.42 12.39
CA SER A 46 -7.41 -0.01 12.02
C SER A 46 -7.95 0.95 13.08
N LYS A 47 -9.12 0.68 13.66
CA LYS A 47 -9.64 1.39 14.85
C LYS A 47 -8.68 1.25 16.05
N ARG A 48 -8.08 0.07 16.27
CA ARG A 48 -7.03 -0.14 17.29
C ARG A 48 -5.77 0.68 17.03
N SER A 49 -5.36 0.87 15.78
CA SER A 49 -4.24 1.75 15.42
C SER A 49 -4.50 3.20 15.82
N VAL A 50 -5.73 3.69 15.61
CA VAL A 50 -6.16 5.03 16.06
C VAL A 50 -6.13 5.14 17.58
N GLU A 51 -6.74 4.17 18.29
CA GLU A 51 -6.77 4.12 19.77
C GLU A 51 -5.35 4.16 20.38
N MET A 52 -4.36 3.54 19.73
CA MET A 52 -2.97 3.51 20.17
C MET A 52 -2.17 4.81 19.96
N LEU A 53 -2.69 5.75 19.17
CA LEU A 53 -1.97 6.98 18.78
C LEU A 53 -2.75 8.24 19.19
N TYR A 54 -4.01 8.34 18.76
CA TYR A 54 -4.83 9.53 18.88
C TYR A 54 -5.40 9.74 20.29
N HIS A 55 -5.70 8.66 21.01
CA HIS A 55 -6.27 8.78 22.37
C HIS A 55 -5.17 9.08 23.41
N SER A 56 -3.98 8.48 23.23
CA SER A 56 -2.78 8.75 24.03
C SER A 56 -2.14 10.13 23.81
N ALA A 57 -2.50 10.83 22.74
CA ALA A 57 -2.03 12.19 22.46
C ALA A 57 -2.98 13.27 23.04
N GLY A 58 -4.25 12.93 23.29
CA GLY A 58 -5.24 13.87 23.83
C GLY A 58 -5.35 13.88 25.36
N THR A 59 -4.98 12.78 26.02
CA THR A 59 -4.95 12.66 27.48
C THR A 59 -3.51 12.43 27.94
N GLY A 60 -3.04 13.24 28.89
CA GLY A 60 -1.68 13.10 29.42
C GLY A 60 -1.47 11.71 30.02
N ALA A 61 -0.27 11.16 29.87
CA ALA A 61 0.06 9.83 30.40
C ALA A 61 -0.04 9.80 31.95
N GLY A 62 -1.22 9.43 32.45
CA GLY A 62 -1.63 9.50 33.84
C GLY A 62 -2.93 8.72 34.08
N ALA A 63 -3.57 8.92 35.23
CA ALA A 63 -4.76 8.17 35.65
C ALA A 63 -6.01 8.46 34.80
N ASP A 64 -6.05 9.60 34.09
CA ASP A 64 -7.18 10.08 33.30
C ASP A 64 -7.14 9.66 31.82
N ALA A 65 -6.25 8.73 31.46
CA ALA A 65 -6.13 8.24 30.09
C ALA A 65 -7.32 7.34 29.71
N GLU A 66 -7.94 7.60 28.55
CA GLU A 66 -9.11 6.83 28.10
C GLU A 66 -8.79 5.32 28.05
N PRO A 67 -9.60 4.46 28.70
CA PRO A 67 -9.42 3.02 28.66
C PRO A 67 -9.45 2.47 27.23
N SER A 68 -8.55 1.55 26.94
CA SER A 68 -8.45 0.89 25.64
C SER A 68 -9.34 -0.35 25.61
N PHE A 69 -10.27 -0.38 24.64
CA PHE A 69 -11.27 -1.42 24.42
C PHE A 69 -10.99 -2.24 23.16
N PHE A 70 -10.51 -1.62 22.08
CA PHE A 70 -10.15 -2.35 20.85
C PHE A 70 -9.02 -3.38 21.10
N ARG A 71 -8.22 -3.22 22.17
CA ARG A 71 -7.13 -4.14 22.51
C ARG A 71 -7.56 -5.59 22.76
N TYR A 72 -8.77 -5.83 23.27
CA TYR A 72 -9.24 -7.18 23.59
C TYR A 72 -9.73 -7.93 22.36
N PHE A 73 -10.24 -7.20 21.37
CA PHE A 73 -10.70 -7.76 20.09
C PHE A 73 -9.55 -7.91 19.07
N VAL A 74 -8.37 -7.31 19.32
CA VAL A 74 -7.21 -7.34 18.40
C VAL A 74 -6.01 -8.03 19.04
N ARG A 75 -5.84 -9.32 18.73
CA ARG A 75 -4.72 -10.16 19.22
C ARG A 75 -3.32 -9.66 18.82
N ARG A 76 -3.19 -8.96 17.69
CA ARG A 76 -1.92 -8.43 17.16
C ARG A 76 -2.14 -6.98 16.71
N PRO A 77 -1.80 -5.98 17.54
CA PRO A 77 -1.91 -4.58 17.13
C PRO A 77 -0.96 -4.29 15.96
N GLN A 78 -1.42 -3.49 15.00
CA GLN A 78 -0.64 -3.09 13.83
C GLN A 78 -0.89 -1.61 13.55
N ARG A 79 0.17 -0.79 13.58
CA ARG A 79 0.09 0.62 13.15
C ARG A 79 -0.26 0.68 11.65
N ARG A 80 -1.20 1.55 11.29
CA ARG A 80 -1.52 1.92 9.90
C ARG A 80 -0.78 3.21 9.49
N ALA A 81 -0.79 3.51 8.19
CA ALA A 81 -0.27 4.76 7.65
C ALA A 81 -1.10 5.97 8.13
N PRO A 82 -0.53 7.19 8.16
CA PRO A 82 -1.23 8.40 8.62
C PRO A 82 -2.57 8.66 7.91
N LEU A 83 -2.62 8.52 6.57
CA LEU A 83 -3.87 8.55 5.79
C LEU A 83 -4.97 7.63 6.37
N ILE A 84 -4.60 6.39 6.71
CA ILE A 84 -5.54 5.39 7.22
C ILE A 84 -5.97 5.72 8.65
N ASN A 85 -5.04 6.10 9.53
CA ASN A 85 -5.38 6.48 10.90
C ASN A 85 -6.30 7.71 10.92
N ARG A 86 -5.95 8.78 10.19
CA ARG A 86 -6.74 10.02 10.14
C ARG A 86 -8.15 9.77 9.56
N GLY A 87 -8.28 8.87 8.58
CA GLY A 87 -9.59 8.45 8.04
C GLY A 87 -10.42 7.61 9.01
N TYR A 88 -9.83 6.65 9.73
CA TYR A 88 -10.56 5.89 10.75
C TYR A 88 -10.89 6.74 11.98
N TRP A 89 -10.03 7.68 12.36
CA TRP A 89 -10.31 8.66 13.41
C TRP A 89 -11.49 9.55 13.03
N LEU A 90 -11.55 10.03 11.78
CA LEU A 90 -12.67 10.83 11.29
C LEU A 90 -13.99 10.03 11.28
N ARG A 91 -13.96 8.77 10.84
CA ARG A 91 -15.13 7.86 10.90
C ARG A 91 -15.66 7.74 12.33
N LEU A 92 -14.78 7.41 13.28
CA LEU A 92 -15.14 7.30 14.70
C LEU A 92 -15.69 8.63 15.23
N ARG A 93 -15.04 9.75 14.93
CA ARG A 93 -15.46 11.08 15.38
C ARG A 93 -16.83 11.50 14.85
N VAL A 94 -17.13 11.22 13.59
CA VAL A 94 -18.41 11.59 12.97
C VAL A 94 -19.56 10.80 13.57
N VAL A 95 -19.39 9.48 13.80
CA VAL A 95 -20.41 8.67 14.46
C VAL A 95 -20.56 9.05 15.94
N ASP A 96 -19.45 9.23 16.66
CA ASP A 96 -19.39 9.78 18.03
C ASP A 96 -20.24 11.07 18.16
N VAL A 97 -20.03 12.07 17.29
CA VAL A 97 -20.79 13.33 17.29
C VAL A 97 -22.26 13.18 16.91
N LEU A 98 -22.60 12.46 15.83
CA LEU A 98 -24.01 12.36 15.42
C LEU A 98 -24.84 11.65 16.49
N VAL A 99 -24.27 10.60 17.04
CA VAL A 99 -24.99 9.83 18.03
C VAL A 99 -24.97 10.55 19.38
N ARG A 100 -23.93 11.34 19.68
CA ARG A 100 -23.97 12.36 20.74
C ARG A 100 -25.13 13.32 20.63
N ASP A 101 -25.50 13.76 19.43
CA ASP A 101 -26.56 14.74 19.27
C ASP A 101 -27.95 14.14 19.55
N PHE A 102 -28.24 12.91 19.11
CA PHE A 102 -29.44 12.17 19.55
C PHE A 102 -29.45 12.04 21.07
N LEU A 103 -28.29 11.66 21.60
CA LEU A 103 -28.13 11.30 22.97
C LEU A 103 -27.74 12.52 23.87
N ARG A 104 -27.77 13.77 23.40
CA ARG A 104 -27.91 14.94 24.30
C ARG A 104 -29.38 15.21 24.64
N GLY A 105 -30.25 14.28 24.24
CA GLY A 105 -31.44 13.84 24.98
C GLY A 105 -31.23 12.63 25.91
N GLY A 106 -29.98 12.25 26.25
CA GLY A 106 -29.46 11.13 27.11
C GLY A 106 -28.44 10.19 26.36
N GLU A 107 -27.10 10.09 26.72
CA GLU A 107 -25.79 10.10 25.91
C GLU A 107 -25.19 8.81 25.18
N GLU A 108 -24.51 9.11 24.04
CA GLU A 108 -23.50 8.54 23.06
C GLU A 108 -23.40 7.06 22.51
N CYS A 109 -22.97 6.86 21.22
CA CYS A 109 -22.94 5.54 20.48
C CYS A 109 -22.06 5.38 19.12
N SER A 110 -20.83 4.76 19.05
CA SER A 110 -20.10 4.00 17.96
C SER A 110 -19.23 2.69 18.33
N ASP A 111 -19.58 1.47 17.82
CA ASP A 111 -18.90 0.11 17.80
C ASP A 111 -18.27 -0.63 19.03
N VAL A 112 -17.22 -0.14 19.72
CA VAL A 112 -16.73 -0.72 21.03
C VAL A 112 -17.50 -0.08 22.17
N LEU A 113 -18.80 -0.11 21.99
CA LEU A 113 -19.53 1.09 22.25
C LEU A 113 -20.12 1.25 23.63
N PRO A 114 -20.82 0.22 24.15
CA PRO A 114 -21.28 0.32 25.52
C PRO A 114 -20.12 0.76 26.42
N TRP A 115 -18.92 0.24 26.18
CA TRP A 115 -17.70 0.65 26.88
C TRP A 115 -17.25 2.09 26.64
N GLN A 116 -17.13 2.58 25.40
CA GLN A 116 -16.72 3.97 25.14
C GLN A 116 -17.69 4.98 25.74
N CYS A 117 -18.99 4.74 25.63
CA CYS A 117 -20.00 5.69 26.06
C CYS A 117 -20.30 5.57 27.55
N LEU A 118 -20.35 4.37 28.15
CA LEU A 118 -20.37 4.25 29.62
C LEU A 118 -19.10 4.83 30.29
N THR A 119 -18.00 5.01 29.55
CA THR A 119 -16.75 5.58 30.10
C THR A 119 -16.63 7.08 29.94
N ARG A 120 -16.90 7.61 28.74
CA ARG A 120 -16.87 9.05 28.47
C ARG A 120 -18.14 9.74 28.99
N TYR A 121 -19.28 9.07 28.80
CA TYR A 121 -20.69 9.46 28.85
C TYR A 121 -21.56 9.17 30.09
N PRO A 122 -21.02 8.77 31.27
CA PRO A 122 -21.71 7.86 32.19
C PRO A 122 -23.06 8.34 32.73
N GLY A 123 -23.20 9.63 33.08
CA GLY A 123 -24.41 10.17 33.71
C GLY A 123 -25.62 10.28 32.78
N ASP A 124 -25.36 10.25 31.48
CA ASP A 124 -26.38 10.42 30.46
C ASP A 124 -26.72 9.07 29.79
N CYS A 125 -25.84 8.06 29.89
CA CYS A 125 -26.12 6.67 29.56
C CYS A 125 -27.00 5.93 30.61
N GLU A 126 -27.46 6.60 31.67
CA GLU A 126 -28.17 5.97 32.81
C GLU A 126 -29.42 5.17 32.41
N ASN A 127 -30.14 5.60 31.37
CA ASN A 127 -31.36 4.95 30.87
C ASN A 127 -31.19 4.37 29.45
N VAL A 128 -29.96 4.01 29.06
CA VAL A 128 -29.63 3.53 27.71
C VAL A 128 -29.31 2.04 27.73
N VAL A 129 -29.96 1.28 26.85
CA VAL A 129 -29.64 -0.13 26.57
C VAL A 129 -28.96 -0.22 25.20
N PHE A 130 -27.69 -0.59 25.20
CA PHE A 130 -26.92 -0.81 23.98
C PHE A 130 -27.23 -2.18 23.40
N VAL A 131 -27.73 -2.24 22.16
CA VAL A 131 -27.99 -3.51 21.46
C VAL A 131 -27.05 -3.66 20.26
N ASP A 132 -26.38 -4.81 20.21
CA ASP A 132 -25.32 -5.11 19.26
C ASP A 132 -25.70 -6.36 18.46
N VAL A 133 -25.74 -6.20 17.14
CA VAL A 133 -26.36 -7.16 16.22
C VAL A 133 -25.40 -7.47 15.09
N ASP A 134 -25.02 -8.74 14.96
CA ASP A 134 -24.18 -9.26 13.89
C ASP A 134 -24.53 -10.76 13.70
N PHE A 135 -23.93 -11.40 12.70
CA PHE A 135 -24.12 -12.82 12.43
C PHE A 135 -23.89 -13.67 13.70
N PRO A 136 -24.67 -14.74 13.91
CA PRO A 136 -24.59 -15.57 15.13
C PRO A 136 -23.17 -16.00 15.51
N ASP A 137 -22.35 -16.38 14.54
CA ASP A 137 -20.98 -16.83 14.76
C ASP A 137 -20.02 -15.69 15.14
N LEU A 138 -20.29 -14.44 14.75
CA LEU A 138 -19.54 -13.27 15.20
C LEU A 138 -19.97 -12.85 16.60
N MET A 139 -21.28 -12.84 16.88
CA MET A 139 -21.80 -12.53 18.20
C MET A 139 -21.35 -13.54 19.26
N GLU A 140 -21.32 -14.84 18.97
CA GLU A 140 -20.77 -15.84 19.90
C GLU A 140 -19.26 -15.63 20.18
N ARG A 141 -18.47 -15.22 19.17
CA ARG A 141 -17.05 -14.85 19.36
C ARG A 141 -16.89 -13.57 20.18
N LYS A 142 -17.77 -12.57 19.99
CA LYS A 142 -17.79 -11.32 20.78
C LYS A 142 -18.18 -11.64 22.23
N ARG A 143 -19.22 -12.45 22.46
CA ARG A 143 -19.65 -12.95 23.78
C ARG A 143 -18.51 -13.63 24.55
N GLN A 144 -17.82 -14.58 23.92
CA GLN A 144 -16.68 -15.27 24.53
C GLN A 144 -15.57 -14.30 24.93
N THR A 145 -15.32 -13.27 24.12
CA THR A 145 -14.33 -12.22 24.43
C THR A 145 -14.77 -11.35 25.61
N VAL A 146 -16.05 -10.95 25.69
CA VAL A 146 -16.59 -10.16 26.81
C VAL A 146 -16.59 -10.95 28.11
N LEU A 147 -17.13 -12.17 28.12
CA LEU A 147 -17.16 -13.03 29.31
C LEU A 147 -15.75 -13.43 29.79
N GLY A 148 -14.81 -13.61 28.86
CA GLY A 148 -13.41 -13.94 29.15
C GLY A 148 -12.55 -12.75 29.58
N THR A 149 -13.07 -11.52 29.56
CA THR A 149 -12.30 -10.29 29.85
C THR A 149 -12.94 -9.52 31.02
N PRO A 150 -12.41 -9.64 32.25
CA PRO A 150 -12.95 -8.96 33.42
C PRO A 150 -13.10 -7.44 33.25
N GLU A 151 -12.18 -6.81 32.51
CA GLU A 151 -12.22 -5.35 32.29
C GLU A 151 -13.34 -4.88 31.36
N LEU A 152 -13.87 -5.75 30.50
CA LEU A 152 -15.06 -5.49 29.68
C LEU A 152 -16.34 -5.86 30.43
N LEU A 153 -16.33 -6.98 31.17
CA LEU A 153 -17.49 -7.47 31.89
C LEU A 153 -17.90 -6.54 33.05
N ARG A 154 -16.92 -5.96 33.77
CA ARG A 154 -17.16 -5.02 34.88
C ARG A 154 -17.86 -3.72 34.49
N ALA A 155 -18.00 -3.43 33.19
CA ALA A 155 -18.72 -2.25 32.71
C ALA A 155 -20.25 -2.43 32.74
N PHE A 156 -20.74 -3.63 33.04
CA PHE A 156 -22.17 -3.97 33.00
C PHE A 156 -22.65 -4.56 34.33
N THR A 157 -23.83 -4.13 34.75
CA THR A 157 -24.60 -4.73 35.87
C THR A 157 -25.61 -5.75 35.36
N GLY A 158 -26.15 -6.59 36.26
CA GLY A 158 -27.26 -7.48 35.94
C GLY A 158 -27.01 -8.56 34.88
N VAL A 159 -25.74 -8.90 34.61
CA VAL A 159 -25.35 -9.92 33.62
C VAL A 159 -26.07 -11.24 33.91
N ARG A 160 -26.90 -11.70 32.95
CA ARG A 160 -27.76 -12.87 33.12
C ARG A 160 -27.03 -14.18 32.84
N ALA A 161 -27.49 -15.26 33.46
CA ALA A 161 -26.92 -16.59 33.24
C ALA A 161 -27.20 -17.08 31.81
N PRO A 162 -26.27 -17.75 31.12
CA PRO A 162 -26.45 -18.19 29.72
C PRO A 162 -27.69 -19.05 29.48
N GLU A 163 -28.13 -19.79 30.50
CA GLU A 163 -29.32 -20.66 30.48
C GLU A 163 -30.65 -19.88 30.49
N THR A 164 -30.62 -18.62 30.93
CA THR A 164 -31.80 -17.75 31.04
C THR A 164 -32.02 -16.85 29.81
N VAL A 165 -31.04 -16.79 28.90
CA VAL A 165 -31.10 -15.95 27.70
C VAL A 165 -31.83 -16.68 26.57
N VAL A 166 -32.86 -16.06 26.01
CA VAL A 166 -33.69 -16.65 24.95
C VAL A 166 -33.15 -16.24 23.57
N LYS A 167 -32.88 -17.24 22.70
CA LYS A 167 -32.47 -16.99 21.31
C LYS A 167 -33.49 -16.12 20.57
N PRO A 168 -33.06 -15.15 19.73
CA PRO A 168 -31.71 -14.97 19.18
C PRO A 168 -30.73 -14.15 20.05
N VAL A 169 -31.13 -13.72 21.26
CA VAL A 169 -30.20 -13.10 22.20
C VAL A 169 -29.13 -14.12 22.63
N VAL A 170 -27.88 -13.68 22.80
CA VAL A 170 -26.75 -14.53 23.25
C VAL A 170 -26.04 -14.00 24.49
N PHE A 171 -26.08 -12.69 24.75
CA PHE A 171 -25.60 -12.06 25.97
C PHE A 171 -26.59 -10.98 26.40
N GLU A 172 -26.84 -10.86 27.70
CA GLU A 172 -27.79 -9.91 28.25
C GLU A 172 -27.32 -9.39 29.62
N SER A 173 -27.44 -8.08 29.82
CA SER A 173 -27.11 -7.34 31.03
C SER A 173 -27.97 -6.07 31.06
N ASP A 174 -28.00 -5.31 32.16
CA ASP A 174 -28.92 -4.18 32.33
C ASP A 174 -28.74 -3.09 31.25
N GLN A 175 -27.52 -2.92 30.74
CA GLN A 175 -27.15 -1.84 29.81
C GLN A 175 -26.63 -2.36 28.46
N TYR A 176 -26.42 -3.67 28.27
CA TYR A 176 -25.84 -4.22 27.04
C TYR A 176 -26.38 -5.59 26.67
N VAL A 177 -26.76 -5.75 25.40
CA VAL A 177 -27.35 -6.97 24.84
C VAL A 177 -26.70 -7.31 23.50
N GLN A 178 -26.43 -8.59 23.26
CA GLN A 178 -25.92 -9.12 21.98
C GLN A 178 -26.96 -10.02 21.33
N ILE A 179 -27.29 -9.77 20.07
CA ILE A 179 -28.28 -10.54 19.30
C ILE A 179 -27.60 -11.17 18.08
N GLY A 180 -27.54 -12.50 18.05
CA GLY A 180 -27.02 -13.24 16.90
C GLY A 180 -28.08 -13.34 15.80
N CYS A 181 -28.03 -12.44 14.81
CA CYS A 181 -29.04 -12.36 13.76
C CYS A 181 -28.41 -12.05 12.38
N ASP A 182 -28.94 -12.67 11.33
CA ASP A 182 -28.73 -12.21 9.95
C ASP A 182 -29.66 -10.99 9.75
N LEU A 183 -29.12 -9.80 9.45
CA LEU A 183 -29.94 -8.57 9.36
C LEU A 183 -31.00 -8.62 8.24
N ARG A 184 -30.88 -9.57 7.30
CA ARG A 184 -31.92 -9.87 6.28
C ARG A 184 -33.17 -10.52 6.88
N ASP A 185 -33.10 -11.10 8.08
CA ASP A 185 -34.23 -11.70 8.79
C ASP A 185 -34.79 -10.72 9.83
N LEU A 186 -35.57 -9.75 9.34
CA LEU A 186 -36.24 -8.76 10.17
C LEU A 186 -37.14 -9.37 11.25
N LYS A 187 -37.69 -10.57 11.02
CA LYS A 187 -38.54 -11.26 12.01
C LYS A 187 -37.71 -11.72 13.20
N THR A 188 -36.57 -12.35 12.96
CA THR A 188 -35.64 -12.75 14.02
C THR A 188 -35.06 -11.52 14.73
N LEU A 189 -34.76 -10.44 14.01
CA LEU A 189 -34.30 -9.18 14.59
C LEU A 189 -35.34 -8.56 15.54
N GLN A 190 -36.59 -8.43 15.10
CA GLN A 190 -37.71 -7.95 15.93
C GLN A 190 -37.92 -8.80 17.18
N GLN A 191 -37.85 -10.14 17.04
CA GLN A 191 -37.97 -11.06 18.16
C GLN A 191 -36.83 -10.89 19.17
N GLY A 192 -35.59 -10.70 18.72
CA GLY A 192 -34.45 -10.43 19.58
C GLY A 192 -34.58 -9.10 20.33
N LEU A 193 -35.01 -8.03 19.65
CA LEU A 193 -35.21 -6.72 20.25
C LEU A 193 -36.35 -6.72 21.28
N ALA A 194 -37.49 -7.33 20.95
CA ALA A 194 -38.61 -7.44 21.88
C ALA A 194 -38.27 -8.31 23.11
N ALA A 195 -37.43 -9.35 22.94
CA ALA A 195 -36.93 -10.14 24.07
C ALA A 195 -35.95 -9.35 24.96
N ALA A 196 -35.16 -8.45 24.38
CA ALA A 196 -34.16 -7.64 25.07
C ALA A 196 -34.72 -6.42 25.80
N ILE A 197 -35.68 -5.72 25.18
CA ILE A 197 -36.16 -4.39 25.64
C ILE A 197 -37.61 -4.44 26.13
N GLY A 198 -38.41 -5.44 25.71
CA GLY A 198 -39.83 -5.52 26.00
C GLY A 198 -40.68 -4.78 24.97
N ASP A 199 -41.49 -3.82 25.40
CA ASP A 199 -42.36 -3.05 24.50
C ASP A 199 -41.55 -2.01 23.72
N LEU A 200 -41.31 -2.31 22.44
CA LEU A 200 -40.56 -1.46 21.54
C LEU A 200 -41.27 -0.13 21.26
N ALA A 201 -42.60 -0.03 21.42
CA ALA A 201 -43.36 1.16 21.02
C ALA A 201 -43.04 2.41 21.88
N GLU A 202 -42.75 2.23 23.17
CA GLU A 202 -42.47 3.33 24.11
C GLU A 202 -41.03 3.87 24.00
N CYS A 203 -40.15 3.13 23.32
CA CYS A 203 -38.72 3.41 23.25
C CYS A 203 -38.35 4.44 22.17
N GLU A 204 -37.21 5.11 22.35
CA GLU A 204 -36.52 5.86 21.28
C GLU A 204 -35.31 5.07 20.81
N PHE A 205 -35.10 5.00 19.50
CA PHE A 205 -34.02 4.23 18.90
C PHE A 205 -33.03 5.12 18.15
N ILE A 206 -31.75 4.79 18.24
CA ILE A 206 -30.78 5.14 17.21
C ILE A 206 -30.17 3.88 16.61
N PHE A 207 -30.29 3.76 15.29
CA PHE A 207 -29.70 2.67 14.53
C PHE A 207 -28.36 3.15 13.95
N VAL A 208 -27.28 2.42 14.20
CA VAL A 208 -25.94 2.75 13.69
C VAL A 208 -25.47 1.65 12.73
N ALA A 209 -25.28 2.01 11.47
CA ALA A 209 -24.78 1.12 10.42
C ALA A 209 -23.45 1.65 9.85
N GLU A 210 -22.34 1.33 10.52
CA GLU A 210 -21.00 1.77 10.11
C GLU A 210 -20.32 0.74 9.18
N VAL A 211 -20.47 0.94 7.87
CA VAL A 211 -19.91 0.08 6.81
C VAL A 211 -20.30 -1.39 6.97
N SER A 212 -21.58 -1.63 7.30
CA SER A 212 -22.17 -2.95 7.53
C SER A 212 -23.17 -3.32 6.43
N ILE A 213 -24.29 -2.60 6.32
CA ILE A 213 -25.38 -2.92 5.39
C ILE A 213 -25.00 -2.75 3.90
N THR A 214 -23.89 -2.07 3.61
CA THR A 214 -23.35 -1.88 2.25
C THR A 214 -23.00 -3.19 1.52
N TYR A 215 -22.76 -4.27 2.26
CA TYR A 215 -22.50 -5.62 1.74
C TYR A 215 -23.77 -6.46 1.51
N MET A 216 -24.91 -6.04 2.09
CA MET A 216 -26.22 -6.67 1.87
C MET A 216 -26.73 -6.32 0.48
N ASP A 217 -27.55 -7.21 -0.11
CA ASP A 217 -28.26 -6.87 -1.35
C ASP A 217 -29.17 -5.66 -1.11
N THR A 218 -29.23 -4.73 -2.08
CA THR A 218 -29.79 -3.38 -1.89
C THR A 218 -31.20 -3.41 -1.31
N ASP A 219 -32.07 -4.27 -1.85
CA ASP A 219 -33.45 -4.45 -1.37
C ASP A 219 -33.50 -4.82 0.12
N GLY A 220 -32.61 -5.71 0.58
CA GLY A 220 -32.54 -6.11 1.99
C GLY A 220 -31.97 -5.03 2.91
N ALA A 221 -31.04 -4.21 2.42
CA ALA A 221 -30.59 -3.03 3.15
C ALA A 221 -31.71 -1.97 3.27
N ASP A 222 -32.48 -1.77 2.20
CA ASP A 222 -33.62 -0.85 2.17
C ASP A 222 -34.80 -1.34 3.01
N GLU A 223 -35.01 -2.65 3.10
CA GLU A 223 -35.96 -3.26 4.04
C GLU A 223 -35.57 -3.00 5.50
N VAL A 224 -34.28 -3.11 5.88
CA VAL A 224 -33.81 -2.72 7.21
C VAL A 224 -34.04 -1.23 7.48
N ILE A 225 -33.68 -0.36 6.54
CA ILE A 225 -33.85 1.10 6.68
C ILE A 225 -35.33 1.49 6.79
N ARG A 226 -36.22 0.84 6.03
CA ARG A 226 -37.69 1.06 6.07
C ARG A 226 -38.34 0.48 7.32
N TRP A 227 -37.84 -0.65 7.82
CA TRP A 227 -38.33 -1.20 9.07
C TRP A 227 -37.92 -0.29 10.24
N ALA A 228 -36.67 0.18 10.26
CA ALA A 228 -36.14 1.05 11.31
C ALA A 228 -36.91 2.38 11.47
N SER A 229 -37.49 2.94 10.41
CA SER A 229 -38.36 4.14 10.51
C SER A 229 -39.72 3.88 11.16
N SER A 230 -40.13 2.61 11.31
CA SER A 230 -41.42 2.20 11.90
C SER A 230 -41.34 1.72 13.35
N VAL A 231 -40.17 1.82 14.01
CA VAL A 231 -39.91 1.24 15.33
C VAL A 231 -39.76 2.33 16.39
N GLY A 232 -40.51 2.18 17.50
CA GLY A 232 -40.50 3.10 18.64
C GLY A 232 -41.27 4.40 18.41
N ARG A 233 -41.29 5.26 19.44
CA ARG A 233 -41.98 6.56 19.38
C ARG A 233 -41.19 7.62 18.61
N LYS A 234 -39.87 7.46 18.54
CA LYS A 234 -38.98 8.14 17.58
C LYS A 234 -37.83 7.21 17.20
N ALA A 235 -37.35 7.37 15.98
CA ALA A 235 -36.16 6.69 15.50
C ALA A 235 -35.20 7.71 14.88
N GLU A 236 -33.90 7.47 15.06
CA GLU A 236 -32.81 8.09 14.32
C GLU A 236 -31.97 7.01 13.62
N PHE A 237 -31.37 7.33 12.47
CA PHE A 237 -30.47 6.43 11.75
C PHE A 237 -29.17 7.14 11.39
N VAL A 238 -28.05 6.51 11.74
CA VAL A 238 -26.70 6.92 11.37
C VAL A 238 -26.10 5.84 10.47
N LEU A 239 -26.06 6.11 9.17
CA LEU A 239 -25.39 5.27 8.18
C LEU A 239 -24.03 5.89 7.85
N LEU A 240 -22.98 5.08 7.80
CA LEU A 240 -21.69 5.47 7.24
C LEU A 240 -21.28 4.43 6.21
N GLU A 241 -21.32 4.77 4.92
CA GLU A 241 -20.93 3.87 3.83
C GLU A 241 -20.28 4.59 2.65
N GLN A 242 -19.86 3.83 1.65
CA GLN A 242 -19.20 4.33 0.45
C GLN A 242 -20.20 4.96 -0.54
N ILE A 243 -19.70 5.87 -1.37
CA ILE A 243 -20.41 6.48 -2.50
C ILE A 243 -19.47 6.64 -3.70
N LEU A 244 -20.03 6.84 -4.90
CA LEU A 244 -19.33 6.97 -6.18
C LEU A 244 -19.70 8.33 -6.84
N PRO A 245 -19.37 9.47 -6.21
CA PRO A 245 -19.98 10.78 -6.51
C PRO A 245 -19.69 11.33 -7.91
N ASP A 246 -18.70 10.79 -8.61
CA ASP A 246 -18.33 11.16 -9.99
C ASP A 246 -18.07 9.90 -10.86
N GLY A 247 -18.83 8.82 -10.59
CA GLY A 247 -18.83 7.58 -11.37
C GLY A 247 -17.84 6.48 -10.91
N GLU A 248 -18.02 5.26 -11.42
CA GLU A 248 -17.10 4.13 -11.18
C GLU A 248 -15.81 4.24 -12.04
N ASP A 249 -15.84 5.03 -13.11
CA ASP A 249 -14.67 5.35 -13.95
C ASP A 249 -13.71 6.36 -13.30
N HIS A 250 -14.14 7.07 -12.25
CA HIS A 250 -13.24 7.89 -11.46
C HIS A 250 -12.09 7.04 -10.86
N PRO A 251 -10.81 7.42 -11.00
CA PRO A 251 -9.67 6.58 -10.64
C PRO A 251 -9.67 6.00 -9.21
N PHE A 252 -10.09 6.78 -8.21
CA PHE A 252 -10.23 6.30 -6.83
C PHE A 252 -11.37 5.28 -6.72
N ALA A 253 -12.54 5.60 -7.30
CA ALA A 253 -13.73 4.75 -7.27
C ALA A 253 -13.44 3.38 -7.92
N SER A 254 -12.85 3.38 -9.12
CA SER A 254 -12.42 2.16 -9.81
C SER A 254 -11.47 1.33 -8.95
N THR A 255 -10.48 1.96 -8.28
CA THR A 255 -9.53 1.26 -7.41
C THR A 255 -10.20 0.66 -6.17
N MET A 256 -11.12 1.40 -5.54
CA MET A 256 -11.94 0.94 -4.42
C MET A 256 -12.82 -0.26 -4.82
N MET A 257 -13.56 -0.17 -5.93
CA MET A 257 -14.41 -1.26 -6.41
C MET A 257 -13.58 -2.48 -6.84
N ASN A 258 -12.43 -2.29 -7.48
CA ASN A 258 -11.48 -3.36 -7.79
C ASN A 258 -10.97 -4.08 -6.54
N HIS A 259 -10.77 -3.38 -5.42
CA HIS A 259 -10.37 -3.98 -4.13
C HIS A 259 -11.47 -4.86 -3.55
N PHE A 260 -12.69 -4.34 -3.41
CA PHE A 260 -13.82 -5.11 -2.87
C PHE A 260 -14.21 -6.29 -3.77
N ARG A 261 -14.10 -6.17 -5.09
CA ARG A 261 -14.24 -7.28 -6.04
C ARG A 261 -13.16 -8.36 -5.84
N LYS A 262 -11.89 -7.99 -5.57
CA LYS A 262 -10.80 -8.96 -5.26
C LYS A 262 -10.97 -9.68 -3.92
N LEU A 263 -11.59 -9.03 -2.93
CA LEU A 263 -11.92 -9.64 -1.65
C LEU A 263 -13.19 -10.51 -1.69
N ASN A 264 -13.92 -10.49 -2.82
CA ASN A 264 -15.24 -11.11 -2.99
C ASN A 264 -16.30 -10.60 -1.98
N THR A 265 -16.12 -9.35 -1.52
CA THR A 265 -17.06 -8.62 -0.64
C THR A 265 -17.54 -7.36 -1.35
N PRO A 266 -18.30 -7.47 -2.46
CA PRO A 266 -18.72 -6.32 -3.26
C PRO A 266 -19.60 -5.36 -2.46
N LEU A 267 -19.40 -4.06 -2.69
CA LEU A 267 -20.31 -3.01 -2.24
C LEU A 267 -21.51 -3.01 -3.19
N LYS A 268 -22.73 -3.19 -2.66
CA LYS A 268 -23.91 -3.42 -3.51
C LYS A 268 -24.78 -2.17 -3.66
N SER A 269 -25.11 -1.50 -2.55
CA SER A 269 -25.93 -0.29 -2.52
C SER A 269 -25.35 0.88 -3.35
N VAL A 270 -24.03 0.93 -3.51
CA VAL A 270 -23.31 2.06 -4.15
C VAL A 270 -23.66 2.29 -5.62
N HIS A 271 -24.20 1.29 -6.31
CA HIS A 271 -24.65 1.43 -7.70
C HIS A 271 -26.05 2.06 -7.81
N ASN A 272 -26.90 1.86 -6.80
CA ASN A 272 -28.24 2.46 -6.73
C ASN A 272 -28.21 3.84 -6.07
N TYR A 273 -27.28 4.04 -5.12
CA TYR A 273 -27.15 5.26 -4.33
C TYR A 273 -25.73 5.87 -4.41
N PRO A 274 -25.26 6.25 -5.61
CA PRO A 274 -23.87 6.68 -5.84
C PRO A 274 -23.56 8.09 -5.31
N THR A 275 -24.55 8.93 -4.99
CA THR A 275 -24.31 10.31 -4.49
C THR A 275 -24.99 10.60 -3.15
N VAL A 276 -24.59 11.70 -2.51
CA VAL A 276 -25.27 12.22 -1.30
C VAL A 276 -26.74 12.56 -1.54
N SER A 277 -27.11 12.96 -2.77
CA SER A 277 -28.49 13.23 -3.16
C SER A 277 -29.31 11.95 -3.27
N ASP A 278 -28.71 10.86 -3.78
CA ASP A 278 -29.38 9.56 -3.88
C ASP A 278 -29.57 8.93 -2.50
N GLN A 279 -28.59 9.05 -1.60
CA GLN A 279 -28.73 8.62 -0.20
C GLN A 279 -29.77 9.46 0.55
N HIS A 280 -29.88 10.76 0.28
CA HIS A 280 -30.98 11.57 0.82
C HIS A 280 -32.34 11.06 0.31
N ALA A 281 -32.48 10.89 -1.01
CA ALA A 281 -33.71 10.41 -1.63
C ALA A 281 -34.10 9.00 -1.14
N ARG A 282 -33.12 8.10 -0.96
CA ARG A 282 -33.28 6.77 -0.37
C ARG A 282 -33.99 6.86 0.97
N PHE A 283 -33.40 7.53 1.96
CA PHE A 283 -33.99 7.61 3.30
C PHE A 283 -35.35 8.31 3.28
N SER A 284 -35.52 9.43 2.56
CA SER A 284 -36.82 10.09 2.42
C SER A 284 -37.91 9.17 1.84
N SER A 285 -37.56 8.31 0.87
CA SER A 285 -38.49 7.34 0.28
C SER A 285 -38.80 6.12 1.19
N LEU A 286 -37.99 5.90 2.22
CA LEU A 286 -38.10 4.78 3.16
C LEU A 286 -38.71 5.20 4.51
N GLY A 287 -39.45 6.30 4.54
CA GLY A 287 -40.25 6.74 5.70
C GLY A 287 -39.52 7.62 6.71
N TRP A 288 -38.41 8.26 6.33
CA TRP A 288 -37.67 9.18 7.21
C TRP A 288 -38.03 10.65 6.93
N ASP A 289 -38.57 11.34 7.94
CA ASP A 289 -39.11 12.71 7.83
C ASP A 289 -38.04 13.77 7.57
N SER A 290 -36.87 13.63 8.22
CA SER A 290 -35.76 14.57 8.13
C SER A 290 -34.48 13.81 7.84
N VAL A 291 -33.77 14.19 6.78
CA VAL A 291 -32.55 13.51 6.32
C VAL A 291 -31.45 14.53 6.05
N ARG A 292 -30.29 14.33 6.65
CA ARG A 292 -29.07 15.11 6.37
C ARG A 292 -27.98 14.16 5.90
N VAL A 293 -27.24 14.57 4.87
CA VAL A 293 -26.16 13.75 4.28
C VAL A 293 -24.93 14.62 4.06
N TRP A 294 -23.77 14.13 4.48
CA TRP A 294 -22.47 14.74 4.23
C TRP A 294 -21.55 13.67 3.63
N THR A 295 -20.63 14.06 2.73
CA THR A 295 -19.41 13.27 2.55
C THR A 295 -18.54 13.38 3.81
N LEU A 296 -17.64 12.44 4.07
CA LEU A 296 -16.67 12.63 5.16
C LEU A 296 -15.77 13.86 4.93
N TRP A 297 -15.58 14.28 3.68
CA TRP A 297 -14.82 15.50 3.36
C TRP A 297 -15.60 16.78 3.73
N GLN A 298 -16.92 16.78 3.53
CA GLN A 298 -17.81 17.82 4.06
C GLN A 298 -17.83 17.79 5.59
N ALA A 299 -17.91 16.62 6.21
CA ALA A 299 -17.89 16.49 7.67
C ALA A 299 -16.55 16.95 8.28
N TRP A 300 -15.42 16.74 7.60
CA TRP A 300 -14.13 17.32 7.97
C TRP A 300 -14.12 18.86 7.88
N ALA A 301 -14.84 19.43 6.92
CA ALA A 301 -14.93 20.89 6.74
C ALA A 301 -15.91 21.58 7.72
N ASP A 302 -16.88 20.85 8.27
CA ASP A 302 -18.01 21.35 9.06
C ASP A 302 -17.69 21.45 10.58
N GLU A 303 -17.98 22.62 11.17
CA GLU A 303 -17.72 22.91 12.59
C GLU A 303 -18.60 22.07 13.54
N THR A 304 -19.69 21.44 13.07
CA THR A 304 -20.48 20.49 13.88
C THR A 304 -19.64 19.30 14.32
N PHE A 305 -18.77 18.77 13.46
CA PHE A 305 -17.97 17.59 13.77
C PHE A 305 -16.57 17.93 14.31
N LEU A 306 -15.92 18.93 13.71
CA LEU A 306 -14.56 19.34 14.02
C LEU A 306 -14.40 20.86 14.06
N SER A 307 -13.95 21.40 15.19
CA SER A 307 -13.52 22.79 15.23
C SER A 307 -12.24 23.02 14.39
N ALA A 308 -11.96 24.26 14.01
CA ALA A 308 -10.67 24.61 13.41
C ALA A 308 -9.47 24.27 14.33
N SER A 309 -9.68 24.26 15.65
CA SER A 309 -8.70 23.82 16.66
C SER A 309 -8.49 22.30 16.66
N ASP A 310 -9.55 21.51 16.54
CA ASP A 310 -9.44 20.05 16.48
C ASP A 310 -8.61 19.60 15.29
N ARG A 311 -8.89 20.17 14.11
CA ARG A 311 -8.14 19.87 12.88
C ARG A 311 -6.64 20.11 13.05
N ARG A 312 -6.24 21.25 13.62
CA ARG A 312 -4.82 21.56 13.89
C ARG A 312 -4.19 20.59 14.90
N ARG A 313 -4.90 20.24 15.97
CA ARG A 313 -4.42 19.30 17.01
C ARG A 313 -4.11 17.90 16.44
N LEU A 314 -4.73 17.50 15.33
CA LEU A 314 -4.45 16.21 14.69
C LEU A 314 -3.10 16.18 13.95
N ASP A 315 -2.52 17.33 13.63
CA ASP A 315 -1.18 17.44 13.04
C ASP A 315 -0.06 17.24 14.09
N ASP A 316 -0.36 17.45 15.38
CA ASP A 316 0.54 17.14 16.50
C ASP A 316 0.60 15.62 16.83
N VAL A 317 -0.35 14.81 16.33
CA VAL A 317 -0.45 13.37 16.64
C VAL A 317 0.53 12.54 15.81
N GLU A 318 0.59 12.77 14.51
CA GLU A 318 1.59 12.17 13.61
C GLU A 318 1.78 13.03 12.34
N PRO A 319 2.99 13.03 11.73
CA PRO A 319 3.25 13.77 10.50
C PRO A 319 2.32 13.36 9.37
N PHE A 320 1.84 14.35 8.61
CA PHE A 320 0.81 14.15 7.60
C PHE A 320 0.97 15.09 6.39
N ASP A 321 1.19 14.50 5.21
CA ASP A 321 1.30 15.17 3.91
C ASP A 321 0.34 14.61 2.84
N GLU A 322 -0.41 13.55 3.14
CA GLU A 322 -1.32 12.82 2.24
C GLU A 322 -2.70 13.51 2.08
N TRP A 323 -2.73 14.84 1.89
CA TRP A 323 -3.97 15.63 1.90
C TRP A 323 -4.88 15.39 0.69
N GLU A 324 -4.33 15.26 -0.52
CA GLU A 324 -5.15 14.94 -1.69
C GLU A 324 -5.75 13.53 -1.60
N GLU A 325 -4.97 12.54 -1.17
CA GLU A 325 -5.47 11.19 -0.88
C GLU A 325 -6.62 11.20 0.14
N PHE A 326 -6.49 12.00 1.20
CA PHE A 326 -7.48 12.09 2.25
C PHE A 326 -8.77 12.75 1.79
N ALA A 327 -8.68 13.82 0.99
CA ALA A 327 -9.84 14.44 0.35
C ALA A 327 -10.53 13.49 -0.64
N LEU A 328 -9.77 12.72 -1.43
CA LEU A 328 -10.31 11.68 -2.31
C LEU A 328 -11.04 10.59 -1.50
N PHE A 329 -10.39 10.00 -0.50
CA PHE A 329 -11.00 9.01 0.40
C PHE A 329 -12.27 9.55 1.04
N ALA A 330 -12.19 10.71 1.68
CA ALA A 330 -13.29 11.27 2.46
C ALA A 330 -14.45 11.75 1.56
N SER A 331 -14.22 11.97 0.26
CA SER A 331 -15.29 12.26 -0.70
C SER A 331 -16.02 11.00 -1.19
N HIS A 332 -15.41 9.81 -1.12
CA HIS A 332 -16.01 8.54 -1.53
C HIS A 332 -16.68 7.77 -0.38
N TYR A 333 -16.86 8.43 0.77
CA TYR A 333 -17.63 7.96 1.90
C TYR A 333 -18.62 9.05 2.31
N CYS A 334 -19.84 8.66 2.67
CA CYS A 334 -20.84 9.54 3.24
C CYS A 334 -21.23 9.12 4.65
N VAL A 335 -21.79 10.07 5.39
CA VAL A 335 -22.60 9.83 6.57
C VAL A 335 -24.01 10.36 6.33
N VAL A 336 -25.02 9.56 6.64
CA VAL A 336 -26.43 9.96 6.67
C VAL A 336 -26.88 10.07 8.12
N HIS A 337 -27.64 11.11 8.43
CA HIS A 337 -28.39 11.27 9.67
C HIS A 337 -29.87 11.45 9.34
N ALA A 338 -30.68 10.43 9.58
CA ALA A 338 -32.12 10.45 9.34
C ALA A 338 -32.91 10.41 10.65
N ARG A 339 -34.11 11.00 10.69
CA ARG A 339 -35.00 11.06 11.87
C ARG A 339 -36.48 10.90 11.53
N VAL A 340 -37.24 10.33 12.47
CA VAL A 340 -38.72 10.22 12.46
C VAL A 340 -39.32 10.93 13.67
N GLY A 341 -40.47 11.59 13.51
CA GLY A 341 -41.29 12.08 14.62
C GLY A 341 -40.83 13.41 15.24
N SER A 342 -40.05 14.21 14.50
CA SER A 342 -39.60 15.55 14.95
C SER A 342 -40.41 16.67 14.29
N ASN A 343 -40.76 17.71 15.05
CA ASN A 343 -41.20 19.03 14.52
C ASN A 343 -40.08 19.79 13.78
N ALA A 344 -39.01 19.12 13.35
CA ALA A 344 -37.94 19.73 12.59
C ALA A 344 -38.45 20.13 11.21
N ALA A 345 -38.17 21.37 10.80
CA ALA A 345 -38.32 21.73 9.40
C ALA A 345 -37.53 20.73 8.54
N ALA A 346 -38.14 20.25 7.45
CA ALA A 346 -37.48 19.35 6.51
C ALA A 346 -36.12 19.95 6.14
N ALA A 347 -35.04 19.20 6.40
CA ALA A 347 -33.71 19.65 6.01
C ALA A 347 -33.72 19.86 4.48
N PRO A 348 -33.28 21.02 3.97
CA PRO A 348 -33.25 21.23 2.54
C PRO A 348 -32.31 20.19 1.91
N ALA A 349 -32.75 19.59 0.80
CA ALA A 349 -31.96 18.64 0.05
C ALA A 349 -30.56 19.22 -0.25
N PRO A 350 -29.50 18.40 -0.33
CA PRO A 350 -28.14 18.87 -0.58
C PRO A 350 -28.12 19.82 -1.78
N PRO A 351 -27.52 21.03 -1.66
CA PRO A 351 -27.59 22.02 -2.72
C PRO A 351 -26.90 21.48 -3.97
N VAL A 352 -27.71 21.14 -4.98
CA VAL A 352 -27.24 20.80 -6.31
C VAL A 352 -26.36 21.98 -6.77
N PRO A 353 -25.09 21.75 -7.14
CA PRO A 353 -24.21 22.85 -7.56
C PRO A 353 -24.88 23.58 -8.72
N SER A 354 -25.10 24.89 -8.55
CA SER A 354 -25.68 25.71 -9.59
C SER A 354 -24.80 25.62 -10.83
N SER A 355 -25.40 25.23 -11.95
CA SER A 355 -24.77 25.32 -13.26
C SER A 355 -24.67 26.79 -13.64
N THR A 356 -23.67 27.49 -13.08
CA THR A 356 -23.12 28.66 -13.74
C THR A 356 -22.74 28.22 -15.16
N GLU A 357 -23.26 28.94 -16.16
CA GLU A 357 -23.15 28.63 -17.59
C GLU A 357 -21.73 28.88 -18.13
N ILE A 358 -20.72 28.35 -17.44
CA ILE A 358 -19.33 28.32 -17.88
C ILE A 358 -19.28 27.40 -19.11
N PRO A 359 -18.91 27.92 -20.30
CA PRO A 359 -18.89 27.13 -21.53
C PRO A 359 -18.01 25.89 -21.39
N VAL A 360 -18.51 24.74 -21.84
CA VAL A 360 -17.73 23.49 -21.90
C VAL A 360 -17.17 23.34 -23.31
N GLN A 361 -15.85 23.29 -23.43
CA GLN A 361 -15.15 23.09 -24.69
C GLN A 361 -14.62 21.63 -24.76
N PRO A 362 -14.90 20.88 -25.84
CA PRO A 362 -14.28 19.58 -26.05
C PRO A 362 -12.79 19.75 -26.35
N ALA A 363 -11.95 18.94 -25.74
CA ALA A 363 -10.51 18.88 -25.97
C ALA A 363 -10.10 17.44 -26.31
N ILE A 364 -9.23 17.27 -27.31
CA ILE A 364 -8.81 15.93 -27.73
C ILE A 364 -7.76 15.44 -26.73
N LEU A 365 -8.09 14.40 -25.96
CA LEU A 365 -7.17 13.75 -25.04
C LEU A 365 -6.53 12.54 -25.74
N GLN A 366 -5.21 12.56 -25.87
CA GLN A 366 -4.42 11.42 -26.32
C GLN A 366 -3.73 10.76 -25.13
N PHE A 367 -3.54 9.44 -25.21
CA PHE A 367 -2.88 8.64 -24.18
C PHE A 367 -1.80 7.77 -24.82
N ASP A 368 -0.57 7.98 -24.37
CA ASP A 368 0.61 7.20 -24.75
C ASP A 368 0.99 6.29 -23.57
N PRO A 369 0.67 4.99 -23.62
CA PRO A 369 0.91 4.07 -22.50
C PRO A 369 2.41 3.89 -22.21
N CYS A 370 2.80 4.03 -20.94
CA CYS A 370 4.12 3.59 -20.50
C CYS A 370 4.17 2.06 -20.55
N GLN A 371 5.18 1.50 -21.23
CA GLN A 371 5.30 0.05 -21.35
C GLN A 371 5.80 -0.58 -20.03
N GLY A 372 4.89 -1.22 -19.31
CA GLY A 372 5.15 -1.83 -18.00
C GLY A 372 5.01 -0.83 -16.85
N GLN A 373 5.39 -1.25 -15.64
CA GLN A 373 5.33 -0.39 -14.45
C GLN A 373 6.52 0.57 -14.32
N ARG A 374 7.58 0.40 -15.12
CA ARG A 374 8.71 1.34 -15.14
C ARG A 374 8.25 2.63 -15.83
N GLY A 375 8.47 3.78 -15.18
CA GLY A 375 8.00 5.09 -15.65
C GLY A 375 6.66 5.55 -15.08
N GLN A 376 5.85 4.66 -14.49
CA GLN A 376 4.66 5.04 -13.72
C GLN A 376 5.12 5.54 -12.33
N ARG A 377 4.97 6.84 -12.05
CA ARG A 377 5.28 7.46 -10.74
C ARG A 377 4.22 8.49 -10.35
N ARG A 378 3.95 8.63 -9.03
CA ARG A 378 3.09 9.71 -8.48
C ARG A 378 3.57 11.05 -8.99
N PHE A 379 4.77 11.40 -8.55
CA PHE A 379 5.44 12.65 -8.83
C PHE A 379 6.32 12.45 -10.06
N ALA A 380 5.96 13.13 -11.14
CA ALA A 380 6.87 13.43 -12.23
C ALA A 380 7.33 14.89 -12.07
N ALA A 381 8.54 15.18 -12.55
CA ALA A 381 8.98 16.53 -12.86
C ALA A 381 9.33 16.57 -14.34
N ALA A 382 9.05 17.70 -14.99
CA ALA A 382 9.26 17.83 -16.42
C ALA A 382 10.07 19.08 -16.73
N MET A 383 11.02 18.96 -17.64
CA MET A 383 11.98 20.00 -17.98
C MET A 383 12.19 20.03 -19.49
N GLN A 384 12.13 21.23 -20.07
CA GLN A 384 12.47 21.45 -21.47
C GLN A 384 13.99 21.64 -21.58
N ILE A 385 14.67 20.70 -22.22
CA ILE A 385 16.11 20.79 -22.46
C ILE A 385 16.36 21.62 -23.72
N SER A 386 16.87 22.84 -23.54
CA SER A 386 17.45 23.62 -24.64
C SER A 386 18.67 22.90 -25.20
N ARG A 387 18.78 22.79 -26.53
CA ARG A 387 20.02 22.30 -27.17
C ARG A 387 21.15 23.33 -27.15
N ASP A 388 20.80 24.60 -27.03
CA ASP A 388 21.75 25.69 -26.85
C ASP A 388 22.05 25.84 -25.36
N GLY A 389 23.33 25.71 -24.99
CA GLY A 389 23.82 25.61 -23.61
C GLY A 389 23.73 26.92 -22.81
N ALA A 390 22.51 27.38 -22.55
CA ALA A 390 22.26 28.55 -21.72
C ALA A 390 22.57 28.28 -20.25
N GLN A 391 23.66 28.86 -19.74
CA GLN A 391 23.90 28.95 -18.29
C GLN A 391 22.81 29.81 -17.65
N MET A 392 21.92 29.21 -16.86
CA MET A 392 21.08 29.96 -15.94
C MET A 392 21.91 30.49 -14.76
N SER A 393 22.41 31.71 -14.87
CA SER A 393 22.94 32.45 -13.73
C SER A 393 21.80 33.02 -12.89
N LEU A 394 21.51 32.42 -11.74
CA LEU A 394 20.58 32.96 -10.75
C LEU A 394 21.21 34.13 -9.99
N LEU A 395 21.38 35.26 -10.69
CA LEU A 395 21.75 36.54 -10.10
C LEU A 395 20.53 37.12 -9.37
N ASN A 396 20.56 37.00 -8.04
CA ASN A 396 19.57 37.42 -7.03
C ASN A 396 18.51 36.37 -6.65
N LYS A 397 18.18 36.35 -5.35
CA LYS A 397 17.07 35.54 -4.80
C LYS A 397 15.74 36.10 -5.33
N PRO A 398 14.87 35.29 -5.96
CA PRO A 398 13.56 35.77 -6.39
C PRO A 398 12.71 36.16 -5.17
N THR A 399 12.09 37.33 -5.22
CA THR A 399 11.14 37.79 -4.19
C THR A 399 9.72 37.60 -4.70
N VAL A 400 8.98 36.67 -4.12
CA VAL A 400 7.55 36.47 -4.42
C VAL A 400 6.72 37.47 -3.61
N ARG A 401 5.76 38.14 -4.24
CA ARG A 401 4.76 38.97 -3.58
C ARG A 401 3.37 38.51 -4.03
N PHE A 402 2.46 38.37 -3.07
CA PHE A 402 1.07 38.03 -3.33
C PHE A 402 0.20 39.28 -3.18
N SER A 403 -0.67 39.53 -4.16
CA SER A 403 -1.70 40.56 -4.12
C SER A 403 -3.06 39.89 -4.29
N LYS A 404 -3.99 40.12 -3.35
CA LYS A 404 -5.35 39.61 -3.47
C LYS A 404 -6.07 40.36 -4.59
N LEU A 405 -6.50 39.64 -5.62
CA LEU A 405 -7.33 40.19 -6.69
C LEU A 405 -8.77 40.44 -6.19
N PRO A 406 -9.48 41.46 -6.72
CA PRO A 406 -10.92 41.57 -6.55
C PRO A 406 -11.61 40.35 -7.17
N LEU A 407 -12.76 39.99 -6.60
CA LEU A 407 -13.61 38.89 -7.09
C LEU A 407 -14.90 39.49 -7.67
N PRO A 408 -15.53 38.82 -8.67
CA PRO A 408 -16.86 39.18 -9.15
C PRO A 408 -17.94 39.09 -8.06
N GLY A 409 -19.19 39.41 -8.38
CA GLY A 409 -20.27 39.62 -7.38
C GLY A 409 -20.52 38.41 -6.46
N ALA A 410 -21.10 38.60 -5.29
CA ALA A 410 -21.13 37.60 -4.19
C ALA A 410 -21.57 36.16 -4.57
N LEU A 411 -22.45 35.97 -5.56
CA LEU A 411 -22.85 34.65 -6.06
C LEU A 411 -21.79 34.01 -6.99
N GLU A 412 -21.16 34.83 -7.82
CA GLU A 412 -20.00 34.45 -8.62
C GLU A 412 -18.81 34.18 -7.71
N GLU A 413 -18.60 34.98 -6.65
CA GLU A 413 -17.55 34.79 -5.65
C GLU A 413 -17.63 33.40 -4.98
N ALA A 414 -18.83 32.94 -4.61
CA ALA A 414 -19.03 31.62 -4.03
C ALA A 414 -18.68 30.50 -5.03
N SER A 415 -19.16 30.61 -6.27
CA SER A 415 -18.91 29.64 -7.34
C SER A 415 -17.42 29.60 -7.75
N PHE A 416 -16.80 30.77 -7.85
CA PHE A 416 -15.38 30.98 -8.10
C PHE A 416 -14.52 30.35 -7.01
N ARG A 417 -14.80 30.65 -5.73
CA ARG A 417 -14.07 30.05 -4.60
C ARG A 417 -14.23 28.53 -4.58
N ARG A 418 -15.43 28.02 -4.86
CA ARG A 418 -15.71 26.58 -4.94
C ARG A 418 -14.83 25.89 -6.00
N LEU A 419 -14.73 26.48 -7.20
CA LEU A 419 -14.04 25.88 -8.33
C LEU A 419 -12.53 26.15 -8.40
N LEU A 420 -12.02 27.22 -7.77
CA LEU A 420 -10.62 27.64 -7.91
C LEU A 420 -9.79 27.59 -6.61
N ALA A 421 -10.39 27.51 -5.42
CA ALA A 421 -9.65 27.31 -4.19
C ALA A 421 -9.23 25.84 -4.05
N ARG A 422 -8.16 25.46 -4.79
CA ARG A 422 -7.65 24.09 -4.87
C ARG A 422 -6.30 23.94 -4.20
N PHE A 423 -6.12 22.82 -3.51
CA PHE A 423 -4.82 22.32 -3.06
C PHE A 423 -4.27 21.32 -4.07
N GLY A 424 -2.96 21.32 -4.34
CA GLY A 424 -2.30 20.38 -5.27
C GLY A 424 -2.64 20.56 -6.77
N ALA A 425 -3.29 21.66 -7.16
CA ALA A 425 -3.58 21.96 -8.57
C ALA A 425 -2.37 22.57 -9.29
N THR A 426 -2.20 22.24 -10.57
CA THR A 426 -1.21 22.90 -11.44
C THR A 426 -1.85 24.11 -12.12
N CYS A 427 -1.15 25.25 -12.18
CA CYS A 427 -1.55 26.42 -12.96
C CYS A 427 -0.45 26.79 -13.94
N LEU A 428 -0.79 26.91 -15.23
CA LEU A 428 0.13 27.32 -16.30
C LEU A 428 -0.50 28.42 -17.17
N ARG A 429 0.31 29.35 -17.66
CA ARG A 429 -0.12 30.31 -18.69
C ARG A 429 -0.20 29.60 -20.04
N HIS A 430 -1.30 29.80 -20.75
CA HIS A 430 -1.57 29.24 -22.08
C HIS A 430 -2.22 30.35 -22.92
N GLY A 431 -1.45 30.92 -23.85
CA GLY A 431 -1.81 32.16 -24.52
C GLY A 431 -1.94 33.33 -23.54
N ASP A 432 -3.08 34.02 -23.58
CA ASP A 432 -3.44 35.12 -22.68
C ASP A 432 -4.31 34.67 -21.48
N GLU A 433 -4.51 33.37 -21.34
CA GLU A 433 -5.27 32.76 -20.26
C GLU A 433 -4.39 31.85 -19.38
N PHE A 434 -4.97 31.36 -18.29
CA PHE A 434 -4.37 30.40 -17.38
C PHE A 434 -5.18 29.10 -17.41
N LEU A 435 -4.51 27.97 -17.62
CA LEU A 435 -5.10 26.65 -17.42
C LEU A 435 -4.79 26.18 -16.00
N ILE A 436 -5.84 25.88 -15.26
CA ILE A 436 -5.81 25.27 -13.92
C ILE A 436 -6.25 23.81 -14.05
N LEU A 437 -5.39 22.89 -13.61
CA LEU A 437 -5.55 21.45 -13.79
C LEU A 437 -5.45 20.71 -12.46
N GLY A 438 -6.44 19.85 -12.19
CA GLY A 438 -6.44 18.95 -11.04
C GLY A 438 -6.57 19.65 -9.69
N GLY A 439 -5.96 19.02 -8.68
CA GLY A 439 -6.05 19.39 -7.27
C GLY A 439 -7.33 18.93 -6.58
N VAL A 440 -7.46 19.24 -5.29
CA VAL A 440 -8.63 18.95 -4.46
C VAL A 440 -9.23 20.25 -3.92
N ALA A 441 -10.56 20.34 -3.91
CA ALA A 441 -11.29 21.49 -3.38
C ALA A 441 -11.57 21.33 -1.87
N LYS A 442 -11.97 22.43 -1.21
CA LYS A 442 -12.13 22.52 0.25
C LYS A 442 -13.02 21.43 0.88
N ASP A 443 -14.14 21.12 0.23
CA ASP A 443 -15.27 20.40 0.84
C ASP A 443 -16.07 19.53 -0.15
N HIS A 444 -15.56 19.30 -1.37
CA HIS A 444 -16.19 18.45 -2.37
C HIS A 444 -15.17 17.86 -3.34
N LEU A 445 -15.54 16.75 -3.99
CA LEU A 445 -14.80 16.21 -5.13
C LEU A 445 -15.04 17.12 -6.35
N LEU A 446 -13.97 17.40 -7.10
CA LEU A 446 -14.12 18.02 -8.43
C LEU A 446 -14.71 16.99 -9.39
N SER A 447 -15.77 17.37 -10.10
CA SER A 447 -16.33 16.51 -11.15
C SER A 447 -15.40 16.47 -12.37
N HIS A 448 -15.52 15.46 -13.23
CA HIS A 448 -14.72 15.31 -14.45
C HIS A 448 -14.70 16.58 -15.35
N GLN A 449 -15.80 17.34 -15.37
CA GLN A 449 -15.91 18.59 -16.14
C GLN A 449 -15.27 19.82 -15.44
N ASP A 450 -14.95 19.73 -14.15
CA ASP A 450 -14.31 20.78 -13.37
C ASP A 450 -12.80 20.52 -13.17
N GLU A 451 -12.28 19.34 -13.51
CA GLU A 451 -10.85 19.00 -13.35
C GLU A 451 -9.92 19.97 -14.11
N ALA A 452 -10.35 20.49 -15.26
CA ALA A 452 -9.57 21.39 -16.13
C ALA A 452 -10.34 22.68 -16.45
N LEU A 453 -9.86 23.82 -15.94
CA LEU A 453 -10.49 25.13 -16.12
C LEU A 453 -9.54 26.12 -16.80
N PHE A 454 -10.04 26.87 -17.77
CA PHE A 454 -9.39 28.08 -18.24
C PHE A 454 -9.90 29.30 -17.47
N CYS A 455 -8.99 30.22 -17.17
CA CYS A 455 -9.29 31.49 -16.52
C CYS A 455 -8.60 32.65 -17.23
N SER A 456 -9.34 33.72 -17.47
CA SER A 456 -8.84 34.98 -18.01
C SER A 456 -8.58 35.98 -16.89
N LEU A 457 -7.50 36.76 -16.99
CA LEU A 457 -7.23 37.88 -16.10
C LEU A 457 -7.70 39.17 -16.78
N THR A 458 -8.79 39.74 -16.28
CA THR A 458 -9.43 40.96 -16.78
C THR A 458 -9.06 42.15 -15.90
N SER A 459 -9.50 43.36 -16.28
CA SER A 459 -9.41 44.54 -15.40
C SER A 459 -10.35 44.46 -14.19
N SER A 460 -11.39 43.61 -14.24
CA SER A 460 -12.35 43.34 -13.16
C SER A 460 -11.86 42.29 -12.15
N GLY A 461 -10.97 41.38 -12.54
CA GLY A 461 -10.43 40.34 -11.66
C GLY A 461 -9.96 39.10 -12.43
N LEU A 462 -10.03 37.94 -11.79
CA LEU A 462 -9.90 36.65 -12.47
C LEU A 462 -11.31 36.12 -12.77
N GLU A 463 -11.53 35.58 -13.96
CA GLU A 463 -12.82 35.04 -14.41
C GLU A 463 -12.61 33.62 -14.98
N ILE A 464 -13.54 32.69 -14.75
CA ILE A 464 -13.47 31.33 -15.32
C ILE A 464 -14.08 31.39 -16.72
N SER A 465 -13.25 31.34 -17.77
CA SER A 465 -13.69 31.56 -19.15
C SER A 465 -14.31 30.31 -19.78
N ARG A 466 -13.83 29.11 -19.45
CA ARG A 466 -14.38 27.82 -19.91
C ARG A 466 -13.89 26.61 -19.11
N ARG A 467 -14.66 25.53 -19.18
CA ARG A 467 -14.29 24.17 -18.77
C ARG A 467 -13.72 23.42 -19.97
N LEU A 468 -12.67 22.62 -19.77
CA LEU A 468 -12.24 21.62 -20.75
C LEU A 468 -12.81 20.26 -20.38
N ARG A 469 -13.38 19.56 -21.37
CA ARG A 469 -13.84 18.17 -21.24
C ARG A 469 -13.17 17.32 -22.30
N PRO A 470 -12.66 16.11 -21.99
CA PRO A 470 -12.20 15.17 -23.00
C PRO A 470 -13.31 14.87 -24.01
N ASP A 471 -13.01 14.97 -25.30
CA ASP A 471 -13.99 14.70 -26.37
C ASP A 471 -14.38 13.21 -26.36
N SER A 472 -15.67 12.95 -26.07
CA SER A 472 -16.23 11.60 -26.03
C SER A 472 -16.60 11.05 -27.41
N ALA A 473 -16.56 11.86 -28.47
CA ALA A 473 -16.92 11.44 -29.83
C ALA A 473 -15.88 10.51 -30.49
N GLN A 474 -14.62 10.51 -30.02
CA GLN A 474 -13.52 9.72 -30.58
C GLN A 474 -13.10 8.58 -29.64
N HIS A 475 -13.94 7.55 -29.55
CA HIS A 475 -13.75 6.27 -28.84
C HIS A 475 -13.98 6.30 -27.31
N VAL A 476 -15.26 6.16 -26.93
CA VAL A 476 -15.65 5.67 -25.59
C VAL A 476 -14.88 4.38 -25.27
N GLY A 477 -14.02 4.42 -24.25
CA GLY A 477 -13.30 3.25 -23.72
C GLY A 477 -11.84 3.03 -24.19
N SER A 478 -11.26 3.89 -25.04
CA SER A 478 -9.85 3.71 -25.47
C SER A 478 -8.81 4.45 -24.61
N VAL A 479 -9.18 5.57 -23.98
CA VAL A 479 -8.31 6.42 -23.16
C VAL A 479 -8.75 6.32 -21.69
N PRO A 480 -7.89 5.85 -20.77
CA PRO A 480 -8.20 5.83 -19.34
C PRO A 480 -8.33 7.26 -18.79
N ARG A 481 -9.23 7.51 -17.83
CA ARG A 481 -9.32 8.82 -17.16
C ARG A 481 -8.06 9.07 -16.33
N PRO A 482 -7.33 10.20 -16.54
CA PRO A 482 -6.18 10.56 -15.73
C PRO A 482 -6.60 10.96 -14.30
N LEU A 483 -5.75 10.65 -13.32
CA LEU A 483 -5.83 11.22 -11.98
C LEU A 483 -4.86 12.39 -11.83
N PHE A 484 -5.38 13.59 -11.60
CA PHE A 484 -4.59 14.82 -11.48
C PHE A 484 -4.11 15.11 -10.05
N VAL A 485 -3.67 14.09 -9.31
CA VAL A 485 -3.02 14.22 -7.98
C VAL A 485 -1.53 13.90 -8.12
N GLY A 486 -0.65 14.79 -7.64
CA GLY A 486 0.81 14.65 -7.76
C GLY A 486 1.39 14.78 -9.18
N HIS A 487 0.56 15.13 -10.16
CA HIS A 487 0.93 15.24 -11.58
C HIS A 487 1.85 16.45 -11.87
N SER A 488 2.56 16.40 -13.00
CA SER A 488 3.26 17.54 -13.61
C SER A 488 2.71 17.86 -14.98
N VAL A 489 2.86 19.11 -15.43
CA VAL A 489 2.37 19.60 -16.73
C VAL A 489 3.46 20.31 -17.52
N VAL A 490 3.49 20.12 -18.84
CA VAL A 490 4.32 20.87 -19.79
C VAL A 490 3.44 21.45 -20.89
N LEU A 491 3.65 22.73 -21.21
CA LEU A 491 3.10 23.34 -22.43
C LEU A 491 4.07 23.13 -23.60
N ARG A 492 3.61 22.52 -24.70
CA ARG A 492 4.39 22.39 -25.93
C ARG A 492 4.29 23.69 -26.78
N PRO A 493 5.27 23.96 -27.66
CA PRO A 493 5.22 25.16 -28.53
C PRO A 493 4.01 25.25 -29.47
N ASN A 494 3.35 24.12 -29.78
CA ASN A 494 2.11 24.07 -30.56
C ASN A 494 0.84 24.29 -29.73
N GLY A 495 0.96 24.56 -28.42
CA GLY A 495 -0.17 24.79 -27.51
C GLY A 495 -0.78 23.53 -26.89
N ASP A 496 -0.26 22.34 -27.20
CA ASP A 496 -0.65 21.10 -26.52
C ASP A 496 -0.19 21.10 -25.06
N VAL A 497 -1.03 20.56 -24.18
CA VAL A 497 -0.75 20.42 -22.74
C VAL A 497 -0.44 18.96 -22.43
N VAL A 498 0.79 18.67 -22.03
CA VAL A 498 1.26 17.31 -21.73
C VAL A 498 1.25 17.10 -20.22
N VAL A 499 0.61 16.02 -19.76
CA VAL A 499 0.48 15.66 -18.35
C VAL A 499 1.27 14.39 -18.07
N LEU A 500 2.13 14.47 -17.06
CA LEU A 500 3.13 13.46 -16.71
C LEU A 500 2.97 13.03 -15.25
N GLY A 501 3.14 11.73 -15.00
CA GLY A 501 2.89 11.15 -13.69
C GLY A 501 1.43 11.28 -13.28
N GLY A 502 1.19 11.36 -11.98
CA GLY A 502 -0.12 11.42 -11.36
C GLY A 502 -0.56 10.07 -10.80
N GLY A 503 -1.20 10.11 -9.64
CA GLY A 503 -1.64 8.91 -8.91
C GLY A 503 -1.88 9.20 -7.44
N ALA A 504 -2.45 8.22 -6.74
CA ALA A 504 -2.83 8.35 -5.34
C ALA A 504 -2.77 7.00 -4.62
N VAL A 505 -2.45 7.02 -3.32
CA VAL A 505 -2.74 5.88 -2.43
C VAL A 505 -4.24 5.90 -2.12
N CYS A 506 -4.97 4.92 -2.64
CA CYS A 506 -6.41 4.79 -2.44
C CYS A 506 -6.69 4.18 -1.06
N PHE A 507 -6.36 4.92 0.00
CA PHE A 507 -6.56 4.51 1.39
C PHE A 507 -5.95 3.12 1.68
N SER A 508 -6.73 2.17 2.18
CA SER A 508 -6.32 0.76 2.36
C SER A 508 -6.64 -0.14 1.14
N MET A 509 -7.19 0.40 0.05
CA MET A 509 -7.66 -0.38 -1.10
C MET A 509 -6.56 -0.71 -2.12
N GLY A 510 -5.52 0.12 -2.19
CA GLY A 510 -4.40 -0.06 -3.11
C GLY A 510 -3.81 1.28 -3.54
N THR A 511 -3.19 1.31 -4.72
CA THR A 511 -2.59 2.52 -5.30
C THR A 511 -2.99 2.62 -6.77
N PHE A 512 -3.43 3.80 -7.19
CA PHE A 512 -3.68 4.12 -8.59
C PHE A 512 -2.50 4.90 -9.17
N TRP A 513 -2.04 4.50 -10.35
CA TRP A 513 -1.05 5.22 -11.14
C TRP A 513 -1.62 5.56 -12.50
N ASN A 514 -1.39 6.79 -12.96
CA ASN A 514 -1.54 7.12 -14.37
C ASN A 514 -0.64 6.21 -15.20
N SER A 515 -1.24 5.46 -16.12
CA SER A 515 -0.61 4.34 -16.82
C SER A 515 0.26 4.76 -18.01
N GLY A 516 0.42 6.06 -18.25
CA GLY A 516 1.08 6.64 -19.41
C GLY A 516 1.11 8.17 -19.38
N VAL A 517 1.55 8.74 -20.49
CA VAL A 517 1.58 10.19 -20.72
C VAL A 517 0.27 10.61 -21.37
N TYR A 518 -0.31 11.71 -20.91
CA TYR A 518 -1.52 12.28 -21.51
C TYR A 518 -1.18 13.55 -22.28
N THR A 519 -1.73 13.72 -23.47
CA THR A 519 -1.61 14.97 -24.25
C THR A 519 -3.00 15.53 -24.52
N LEU A 520 -3.30 16.68 -23.91
CA LEU A 520 -4.54 17.42 -24.04
C LEU A 520 -4.37 18.51 -25.11
N ARG A 521 -5.05 18.34 -26.23
CA ARG A 521 -5.06 19.32 -27.34
C ARG A 521 -6.18 20.32 -27.12
N VAL A 522 -5.82 21.57 -26.89
CA VAL A 522 -6.78 22.67 -26.63
C VAL A 522 -7.20 23.32 -27.96
N PRO A 523 -8.49 23.37 -28.32
CA PRO A 523 -8.90 24.01 -29.57
C PRO A 523 -8.80 25.55 -29.47
N GLY A 524 -8.32 26.17 -30.55
CA GLY A 524 -8.14 27.63 -30.64
C GLY A 524 -6.70 28.11 -30.45
N THR A 525 -5.76 27.23 -30.11
CA THR A 525 -4.33 27.50 -30.31
C THR A 525 -4.07 27.69 -31.80
N GLY A 526 -3.42 28.80 -32.15
CA GLY A 526 -3.42 29.33 -33.51
C GLY A 526 -3.00 28.35 -34.60
N ASP A 527 -3.54 28.59 -35.80
CA ASP A 527 -3.27 27.90 -37.06
C ASP A 527 -1.82 28.13 -37.54
N CYS A 528 -0.87 27.65 -36.75
CA CYS A 528 0.52 27.48 -37.15
C CYS A 528 0.53 26.30 -38.12
N GLY A 529 0.41 26.58 -39.42
CA GLY A 529 0.25 25.64 -40.54
C GLY A 529 1.37 24.61 -40.74
N LEU A 530 1.61 23.81 -39.71
CA LEU A 530 2.36 22.58 -39.69
C LEU A 530 1.32 21.47 -39.53
N GLU A 531 1.04 20.75 -40.62
CA GLU A 531 0.28 19.50 -40.55
C GLU A 531 1.05 18.48 -39.72
N VAL A 532 0.87 18.50 -38.40
CA VAL A 532 1.42 17.50 -37.49
C VAL A 532 0.63 16.22 -37.68
N SER A 533 1.10 15.39 -38.61
CA SER A 533 0.57 14.06 -38.90
C SER A 533 0.22 13.30 -37.61
N PRO A 534 -0.90 12.55 -37.56
CA PRO A 534 -1.28 11.75 -36.38
C PRO A 534 -0.23 10.74 -35.90
N ALA A 535 0.80 10.47 -36.72
CA ALA A 535 1.94 9.61 -36.38
C ALA A 535 3.07 10.33 -35.60
N ALA A 536 3.02 11.65 -35.43
CA ALA A 536 4.12 12.43 -34.87
C ALA A 536 4.19 12.37 -33.33
N SER A 537 5.24 11.73 -32.83
CA SER A 537 5.69 11.73 -31.43
C SER A 537 4.84 10.92 -30.44
N ARG A 538 4.81 9.59 -30.60
CA ARG A 538 4.49 8.71 -29.46
C ARG A 538 5.52 8.89 -28.35
N TRP A 539 5.06 9.05 -27.11
CA TRP A 539 5.97 9.12 -25.97
C TRP A 539 6.59 7.74 -25.70
N ALA A 540 7.92 7.69 -25.65
CA ALA A 540 8.67 6.50 -25.26
C ALA A 540 9.31 6.72 -23.88
N HIS A 541 9.20 5.72 -23.00
CA HIS A 541 10.02 5.68 -21.79
C HIS A 541 11.47 5.41 -22.20
N GLU A 542 12.34 6.40 -22.02
CA GLU A 542 13.78 6.25 -22.32
C GLU A 542 14.48 5.50 -21.19
N LYS A 543 14.38 6.04 -19.97
CA LYS A 543 14.93 5.46 -18.74
C LYS A 543 14.28 6.11 -17.50
N THR A 544 14.33 5.41 -16.39
CA THR A 544 14.07 6.01 -15.08
C THR A 544 15.39 6.54 -14.52
N ILE A 545 15.40 7.78 -14.03
CA ILE A 545 16.52 8.36 -13.28
C ILE A 545 16.03 8.50 -11.85
N ASP A 546 16.67 7.80 -10.91
CA ASP A 546 16.34 7.91 -9.50
C ASP A 546 17.16 9.04 -8.88
N ILE A 547 16.46 10.06 -8.39
CA ILE A 547 17.08 11.17 -7.66
C ILE A 547 17.38 10.66 -6.25
N VAL A 548 18.55 10.05 -6.09
CA VAL A 548 19.10 9.73 -4.77
C VAL A 548 19.38 11.06 -4.08
N PRO A 549 18.86 11.32 -2.86
CA PRO A 549 19.29 12.46 -2.09
C PRO A 549 20.80 12.36 -1.90
N SER A 550 21.54 13.33 -2.44
CA SER A 550 22.91 13.54 -1.99
C SER A 550 22.87 13.67 -0.48
N GLN A 551 23.59 12.79 0.24
CA GLN A 551 23.83 13.03 1.66
C GLN A 551 24.39 14.46 1.80
N PRO A 552 24.14 15.16 2.91
CA PRO A 552 24.87 16.39 3.21
C PRO A 552 26.36 16.03 3.17
N GLY A 553 27.02 16.45 2.09
CA GLY A 553 28.44 16.20 1.92
C GLY A 553 29.21 16.79 3.09
N PRO A 554 30.44 16.32 3.36
CA PRO A 554 31.34 17.07 4.23
C PRO A 554 31.37 18.54 3.76
N PRO A 555 31.43 19.50 4.70
CA PRO A 555 31.21 20.91 4.42
C PRO A 555 32.02 21.35 3.20
N VAL A 556 31.34 22.00 2.24
CA VAL A 556 31.92 22.33 0.93
C VAL A 556 33.22 23.10 1.14
N VAL A 557 34.34 22.41 0.95
CA VAL A 557 35.65 23.04 0.80
C VAL A 557 35.61 23.72 -0.56
N LEU A 558 35.33 25.03 -0.54
CA LEU A 558 35.45 25.88 -1.70
C LEU A 558 36.92 25.96 -2.09
N ASN A 559 37.36 25.07 -2.99
CA ASN A 559 38.25 25.37 -4.10
C ASN A 559 38.26 24.20 -5.10
N PRO A 560 38.04 24.44 -6.40
CA PRO A 560 38.15 23.41 -7.42
C PRO A 560 39.63 23.17 -7.76
N LEU A 561 40.20 22.07 -7.29
CA LEU A 561 41.52 21.59 -7.72
C LEU A 561 41.48 20.08 -7.99
N ASP A 562 41.88 19.76 -9.22
CA ASP A 562 42.40 18.49 -9.72
C ASP A 562 41.48 17.25 -9.82
N GLY A 563 41.40 16.74 -11.06
CA GLY A 563 40.50 15.68 -11.51
C GLY A 563 40.57 14.38 -10.71
N ALA A 564 39.53 14.15 -9.91
CA ALA A 564 39.31 12.88 -9.23
C ALA A 564 39.01 11.77 -10.23
N SER A 565 39.96 10.85 -10.41
CA SER A 565 39.75 9.58 -11.12
C SER A 565 38.79 8.67 -10.36
N GLY A 566 38.06 7.80 -11.07
CA GLY A 566 37.28 6.73 -10.46
C GLY A 566 38.13 5.78 -9.60
N PRO A 567 37.50 4.91 -8.79
CA PRO A 567 38.21 4.03 -7.85
C PRO A 567 39.15 3.06 -8.57
N THR A 568 40.36 2.89 -8.04
CA THR A 568 41.34 1.93 -8.55
C THR A 568 40.90 0.50 -8.24
N ILE A 569 40.55 -0.25 -9.28
CA ILE A 569 40.16 -1.66 -9.17
C ILE A 569 41.40 -2.52 -8.86
N THR A 570 41.35 -3.26 -7.76
CA THR A 570 42.44 -4.16 -7.33
C THR A 570 42.16 -5.58 -7.83
N PRO A 571 43.06 -6.24 -8.59
CA PRO A 571 42.85 -7.63 -8.99
C PRO A 571 42.88 -8.56 -7.78
N ILE A 572 41.94 -9.49 -7.70
CA ILE A 572 41.90 -10.52 -6.67
C ILE A 572 43.05 -11.51 -6.92
N PRO A 573 43.88 -11.83 -5.91
CA PRO A 573 45.02 -12.73 -6.07
C PRO A 573 44.55 -14.12 -6.48
N ARG A 574 45.37 -14.78 -7.32
CA ARG A 574 45.15 -16.16 -7.77
C ARG A 574 46.15 -17.07 -7.07
N LEU A 575 45.68 -18.18 -6.50
CA LEU A 575 46.48 -19.10 -5.69
C LEU A 575 46.23 -20.55 -6.14
N LYS A 576 47.27 -21.38 -6.14
CA LYS A 576 47.13 -22.84 -6.21
C LYS A 576 47.29 -23.39 -4.80
N LEU A 577 46.36 -24.24 -4.37
CA LEU A 577 46.47 -24.96 -3.10
C LEU A 577 47.18 -26.30 -3.36
N GLU A 578 48.14 -26.64 -2.51
CA GLU A 578 48.77 -27.96 -2.48
C GLU A 578 48.16 -28.83 -1.37
N THR A 579 47.72 -28.22 -0.26
CA THR A 579 47.18 -28.88 0.94
C THR A 579 45.85 -28.25 1.41
N ALA A 580 45.23 -28.84 2.43
CA ALA A 580 44.09 -28.27 3.13
C ALA A 580 44.48 -27.10 4.06
N ASP A 581 45.64 -27.19 4.72
CA ASP A 581 46.16 -26.11 5.59
C ASP A 581 46.28 -24.78 4.82
N ASP A 582 46.67 -24.83 3.53
CA ASP A 582 46.71 -23.66 2.65
C ASP A 582 45.34 -22.94 2.57
N PHE A 583 44.23 -23.70 2.57
CA PHE A 583 42.88 -23.13 2.56
C PHE A 583 42.47 -22.61 3.94
N HIS A 584 42.88 -23.27 5.02
CA HIS A 584 42.64 -22.78 6.39
C HIS A 584 43.32 -21.43 6.60
N ASP A 585 44.53 -21.24 6.04
CA ASP A 585 45.24 -19.96 6.03
C ASP A 585 44.51 -18.90 5.18
N VAL A 586 43.97 -19.26 4.01
CA VAL A 586 43.13 -18.36 3.19
C VAL A 586 41.88 -17.90 3.94
N VAL A 587 41.17 -18.82 4.61
CA VAL A 587 39.97 -18.49 5.40
C VAL A 587 40.34 -17.60 6.58
N ARG A 588 41.43 -17.92 7.31
CA ARG A 588 41.93 -17.11 8.44
C ARG A 588 42.38 -15.71 8.00
N ALA A 589 42.85 -15.55 6.77
CA ALA A 589 43.20 -14.24 6.21
C ALA A 589 41.97 -13.36 5.88
N GLY A 590 40.77 -13.93 5.75
CA GLY A 590 39.51 -13.19 5.58
C GLY A 590 39.40 -12.35 4.31
N ARG A 591 40.18 -12.67 3.26
CA ARG A 591 40.24 -11.94 1.98
C ARG A 591 39.89 -12.86 0.81
N PRO A 592 39.24 -12.35 -0.25
CA PRO A 592 38.91 -13.16 -1.42
C PRO A 592 40.17 -13.57 -2.18
N VAL A 593 40.14 -14.78 -2.70
CA VAL A 593 41.22 -15.41 -3.49
C VAL A 593 40.58 -16.27 -4.57
N VAL A 594 41.11 -16.25 -5.79
CA VAL A 594 40.73 -17.22 -6.84
C VAL A 594 41.67 -18.42 -6.77
N LEU A 595 41.13 -19.55 -6.39
CA LEU A 595 41.83 -20.83 -6.32
C LEU A 595 41.82 -21.49 -7.71
N VAL A 596 42.98 -21.93 -8.17
CA VAL A 596 43.18 -22.47 -9.53
C VAL A 596 43.74 -23.90 -9.51
N GLY A 597 43.38 -24.69 -10.51
CA GLY A 597 43.91 -26.05 -10.70
C GLY A 597 43.34 -27.12 -9.75
N LEU A 598 42.17 -26.86 -9.16
CA LEU A 598 41.45 -27.80 -8.30
C LEU A 598 40.65 -28.83 -9.12
N ASP A 599 40.62 -30.09 -8.65
CA ASP A 599 39.79 -31.15 -9.25
C ASP A 599 38.33 -31.03 -8.81
N LEU A 600 37.54 -30.32 -9.62
CA LEU A 600 36.08 -30.19 -9.45
C LEU A 600 35.30 -31.39 -10.04
N GLY A 601 35.97 -32.42 -10.55
CA GLY A 601 35.35 -33.57 -11.20
C GLY A 601 34.96 -33.31 -12.67
N ASN A 602 34.21 -34.27 -13.23
CA ASN A 602 33.84 -34.29 -14.65
C ASN A 602 32.91 -33.13 -15.07
N CYS A 603 32.30 -32.42 -14.13
CA CYS A 603 31.37 -31.33 -14.41
C CYS A 603 31.96 -30.24 -15.35
N ILE A 604 33.27 -29.95 -15.23
CA ILE A 604 33.96 -28.95 -16.05
C ILE A 604 33.94 -29.27 -17.54
N SER A 605 34.02 -30.54 -17.91
CA SER A 605 33.97 -31.00 -19.31
C SER A 605 32.58 -31.43 -19.76
N ALA A 606 31.74 -31.91 -18.85
CA ALA A 606 30.43 -32.50 -19.16
C ALA A 606 29.28 -31.49 -19.19
N TRP A 607 29.26 -30.47 -18.33
CA TRP A 607 28.08 -29.63 -18.11
C TRP A 607 27.88 -28.57 -19.20
N THR A 608 27.35 -29.00 -20.35
CA THR A 608 26.66 -28.15 -21.32
C THR A 608 25.20 -27.96 -20.91
N MET A 609 24.52 -26.95 -21.47
CA MET A 609 23.10 -26.74 -21.16
C MET A 609 22.23 -27.95 -21.57
N ASP A 610 22.54 -28.61 -22.69
CA ASP A 610 21.84 -29.82 -23.14
C ASP A 610 22.07 -30.99 -22.18
N TYR A 611 23.30 -31.18 -21.69
CA TYR A 611 23.61 -32.20 -20.68
C TYR A 611 22.86 -31.94 -19.36
N LEU A 612 22.78 -30.68 -18.93
CA LEU A 612 21.96 -30.31 -17.77
C LEU A 612 20.49 -30.67 -17.99
N VAL A 613 19.93 -30.41 -19.18
CA VAL A 613 18.53 -30.78 -19.50
C VAL A 613 18.32 -32.30 -19.45
N GLU A 614 19.26 -33.08 -19.97
CA GLU A 614 19.24 -34.56 -19.89
C GLU A 614 19.22 -35.06 -18.44
N LYS A 615 20.13 -34.56 -17.58
CA LYS A 615 20.27 -35.03 -16.20
C LYS A 615 19.23 -34.49 -15.23
N VAL A 616 18.69 -33.30 -15.47
CA VAL A 616 17.71 -32.64 -14.59
C VAL A 616 16.27 -33.02 -14.92
N GLY A 617 16.01 -33.40 -16.18
CA GLY A 617 14.67 -33.61 -16.74
C GLY A 617 14.11 -32.31 -17.34
N ALA A 618 13.73 -32.36 -18.62
CA ALA A 618 13.27 -31.17 -19.34
C ALA A 618 11.98 -30.57 -18.78
N ASP A 619 11.08 -31.41 -18.27
CA ASP A 619 9.78 -31.10 -17.67
C ASP A 619 9.87 -30.65 -16.20
N ARG A 620 11.05 -30.79 -15.56
CA ARG A 620 11.22 -30.41 -14.16
C ARG A 620 10.99 -28.91 -13.96
N LYS A 621 10.07 -28.57 -13.06
CA LYS A 621 9.73 -27.18 -12.77
C LYS A 621 10.81 -26.53 -11.90
N VAL A 622 11.22 -25.32 -12.30
CA VAL A 622 12.17 -24.46 -11.59
C VAL A 622 11.64 -23.03 -11.49
N VAL A 623 12.03 -22.32 -10.41
CA VAL A 623 11.70 -20.91 -10.22
C VAL A 623 12.89 -20.06 -10.64
N ILE A 624 12.70 -19.24 -11.66
CA ILE A 624 13.72 -18.37 -12.25
C ILE A 624 13.40 -16.89 -12.03
N HIS A 625 14.42 -16.06 -12.15
CA HIS A 625 14.30 -14.61 -12.21
C HIS A 625 14.33 -14.22 -13.68
N GLU A 626 13.29 -13.54 -14.16
CA GLU A 626 13.17 -13.04 -15.53
C GLU A 626 13.28 -11.51 -15.51
N ALA A 627 14.32 -10.97 -16.14
CA ALA A 627 14.64 -9.54 -16.08
C ALA A 627 14.44 -8.83 -17.42
N ALA A 628 13.83 -7.65 -17.42
CA ALA A 628 13.72 -6.83 -18.63
C ALA A 628 15.07 -6.18 -19.01
N THR A 629 15.88 -5.83 -18.02
CA THR A 629 17.19 -5.15 -18.15
C THR A 629 18.34 -6.05 -17.72
N GLN A 630 19.55 -5.75 -18.21
CA GLN A 630 20.75 -6.50 -17.85
C GLN A 630 21.09 -6.34 -16.36
N ALA A 631 21.01 -5.14 -15.80
CA ALA A 631 21.08 -4.96 -14.36
C ALA A 631 19.76 -5.38 -13.69
N MET A 632 19.81 -6.40 -12.82
CA MET A 632 18.74 -6.67 -11.86
C MET A 632 18.93 -5.83 -10.59
N ASP A 633 17.83 -5.40 -9.98
CA ASP A 633 17.81 -4.74 -8.68
C ASP A 633 16.74 -5.39 -7.79
N PHE A 634 17.16 -5.83 -6.60
CA PHE A 634 16.32 -6.45 -5.59
C PHE A 634 15.46 -5.44 -4.82
N THR A 635 15.90 -4.19 -4.73
CA THR A 635 15.23 -3.11 -3.99
C THR A 635 13.99 -2.65 -4.76
N THR A 636 14.15 -2.29 -6.04
CA THR A 636 13.01 -1.96 -6.91
C THR A 636 12.29 -3.19 -7.49
N LYS A 637 12.83 -4.40 -7.30
CA LYS A 637 12.31 -5.68 -7.82
C LYS A 637 12.02 -5.61 -9.32
N ASN A 638 13.05 -5.22 -10.07
CA ASN A 638 12.92 -4.89 -11.49
C ASN A 638 12.81 -6.14 -12.42
N PHE A 639 12.70 -7.34 -11.83
CA PHE A 639 12.58 -8.66 -12.43
C PHE A 639 11.34 -9.40 -11.87
N ARG A 640 10.97 -10.55 -12.46
CA ARG A 640 9.84 -11.38 -12.01
C ARG A 640 10.31 -12.77 -11.60
N TYR A 641 9.65 -13.36 -10.60
CA TYR A 641 9.75 -14.79 -10.32
C TYR A 641 8.82 -15.54 -11.26
N VAL A 642 9.37 -16.44 -12.07
CA VAL A 642 8.62 -17.25 -13.04
C VAL A 642 8.87 -18.72 -12.75
N THR A 643 7.81 -19.52 -12.67
CA THR A 643 7.94 -20.99 -12.66
C THR A 643 7.89 -21.47 -14.11
N THR A 644 8.94 -22.12 -14.59
CA THR A 644 9.00 -22.72 -15.94
C THR A 644 9.61 -24.13 -15.87
N GLU A 645 9.51 -24.85 -16.98
CA GLU A 645 10.16 -26.15 -17.20
C GLU A 645 11.65 -25.94 -17.48
N PHE A 646 12.51 -26.81 -16.96
CA PHE A 646 13.96 -26.64 -17.03
C PHE A 646 14.48 -26.63 -18.49
N GLY A 647 13.88 -27.43 -19.37
CA GLY A 647 14.18 -27.43 -20.80
C GLY A 647 13.75 -26.14 -21.52
N ASP A 648 12.70 -25.46 -21.05
CA ASP A 648 12.32 -24.15 -21.55
C ASP A 648 13.30 -23.06 -21.11
N PHE A 649 13.64 -23.02 -19.81
CA PHE A 649 14.67 -22.14 -19.28
C PHE A 649 16.01 -22.29 -20.03
N ALA A 650 16.48 -23.52 -20.21
CA ALA A 650 17.71 -23.84 -20.92
C ALA A 650 17.73 -23.27 -22.34
N ARG A 651 16.67 -23.52 -23.13
CA ARG A 651 16.53 -23.03 -24.50
C ARG A 651 16.53 -21.49 -24.56
N ARG A 652 15.80 -20.85 -23.64
CA ARG A 652 15.69 -19.39 -23.57
C ARG A 652 17.01 -18.72 -23.19
N VAL A 653 17.77 -19.30 -22.25
CA VAL A 653 19.15 -18.87 -21.97
C VAL A 653 20.04 -19.00 -23.22
N GLY A 654 19.91 -20.09 -23.98
CA GLY A 654 20.61 -20.28 -25.26
C GLY A 654 20.24 -19.23 -26.33
N HIS A 655 19.03 -18.69 -26.30
CA HIS A 655 18.61 -17.57 -27.15
C HIS A 655 19.06 -16.18 -26.65
N GLY A 656 19.68 -16.09 -25.47
CA GLY A 656 20.15 -14.83 -24.89
C GLY A 656 19.11 -14.12 -24.00
N ASP A 657 18.04 -14.78 -23.57
CA ASP A 657 17.09 -14.21 -22.62
C ASP A 657 17.79 -13.93 -21.27
N ARG A 658 17.44 -12.78 -20.66
CA ARG A 658 17.99 -12.32 -19.38
C ARG A 658 17.38 -13.08 -18.19
N LEU A 659 17.72 -14.35 -18.08
CA LEU A 659 17.19 -15.27 -17.07
C LEU A 659 18.27 -15.66 -16.06
N TYR A 660 17.86 -15.84 -14.80
CA TYR A 660 18.72 -16.30 -13.72
C TYR A 660 18.06 -17.34 -12.83
N LEU A 661 18.70 -18.49 -12.67
CA LEU A 661 18.33 -19.55 -11.72
C LEU A 661 19.30 -19.53 -10.53
N ARG A 662 18.74 -19.39 -9.33
CA ARG A 662 19.35 -19.83 -8.07
C ARG A 662 18.54 -21.03 -7.59
N ALA A 663 19.16 -22.21 -7.49
CA ALA A 663 18.48 -23.38 -6.96
C ALA A 663 17.95 -23.16 -5.54
N LEU A 664 16.88 -23.90 -5.21
CA LEU A 664 16.24 -24.00 -3.90
C LEU A 664 16.02 -25.49 -3.61
N SER A 665 15.88 -25.84 -2.32
CA SER A 665 15.55 -27.21 -1.93
C SER A 665 14.28 -27.70 -2.63
N HIS A 666 14.34 -28.84 -3.29
CA HIS A 666 13.22 -29.44 -4.02
C HIS A 666 12.10 -29.87 -3.07
N GLU A 667 12.43 -30.48 -1.93
CA GLU A 667 11.44 -30.92 -0.96
C GLU A 667 10.78 -29.75 -0.22
N LYS A 668 11.59 -28.82 0.28
CA LYS A 668 11.15 -27.80 1.25
C LYS A 668 11.88 -26.47 1.07
N PRO A 669 11.58 -25.69 0.01
CA PRO A 669 12.25 -24.42 -0.32
C PRO A 669 12.30 -23.36 0.80
N THR A 670 11.41 -23.46 1.79
CA THR A 670 11.24 -22.52 2.91
C THR A 670 11.73 -23.06 4.27
N GLU A 671 12.18 -24.32 4.33
CA GLU A 671 12.60 -24.96 5.58
C GLU A 671 14.00 -25.59 5.50
N LYS A 672 14.45 -26.00 4.30
CA LYS A 672 15.77 -26.58 4.05
C LYS A 672 16.62 -25.68 3.15
N PRO A 673 17.93 -25.52 3.40
CA PRO A 673 18.85 -24.97 2.40
C PRO A 673 18.92 -25.87 1.17
N ALA A 674 19.34 -25.33 0.03
CA ALA A 674 19.58 -26.14 -1.17
C ALA A 674 20.86 -26.97 -1.02
N VAL A 675 20.84 -28.22 -1.48
CA VAL A 675 21.97 -29.14 -1.44
C VAL A 675 22.01 -29.87 -2.77
N LEU A 676 23.09 -29.68 -3.54
CA LEU A 676 23.21 -30.21 -4.91
C LEU A 676 22.99 -31.73 -4.99
N ALA A 677 23.45 -32.47 -3.98
CA ALA A 677 23.28 -33.93 -3.89
C ALA A 677 21.81 -34.36 -3.70
N ASP A 678 21.05 -33.65 -2.85
CA ASP A 678 19.66 -33.94 -2.57
C ASP A 678 18.75 -33.45 -3.71
N ASP A 679 19.03 -32.24 -4.21
CA ASP A 679 18.18 -31.55 -5.18
C ASP A 679 18.45 -32.00 -6.62
N PHE A 680 19.70 -32.36 -6.97
CA PHE A 680 20.12 -32.72 -8.33
C PHE A 680 21.09 -33.92 -8.31
N PRO A 681 20.70 -35.10 -7.80
CA PRO A 681 21.59 -36.25 -7.64
C PRO A 681 22.27 -36.71 -8.95
N GLY A 682 21.56 -36.59 -10.09
CA GLY A 682 22.10 -36.91 -11.41
C GLY A 682 23.19 -35.95 -11.92
N LEU A 683 23.32 -34.76 -11.33
CA LEU A 683 24.42 -33.83 -11.55
C LEU A 683 25.51 -33.96 -10.48
N ALA A 684 25.12 -34.21 -9.23
CA ALA A 684 26.05 -34.28 -8.10
C ALA A 684 27.15 -35.34 -8.25
N ALA A 685 26.90 -36.40 -9.04
CA ALA A 685 27.92 -37.40 -9.38
C ALA A 685 29.11 -36.85 -10.19
N ASP A 686 28.91 -35.74 -10.94
CA ASP A 686 29.95 -35.11 -11.76
C ASP A 686 30.74 -34.03 -11.02
N PHE A 687 30.18 -33.48 -9.93
CA PHE A 687 30.77 -32.38 -9.16
C PHE A 687 31.45 -32.91 -7.89
N ARG A 688 32.76 -32.67 -7.79
CA ARG A 688 33.57 -32.99 -6.62
C ARG A 688 33.98 -31.70 -5.90
N LEU A 689 33.85 -31.69 -4.58
CA LEU A 689 34.55 -30.73 -3.73
C LEU A 689 35.97 -31.29 -3.45
N PRO A 690 37.06 -30.58 -3.79
CA PRO A 690 38.43 -31.07 -3.62
C PRO A 690 38.81 -31.26 -2.15
N ALA A 691 39.75 -32.18 -1.88
CA ALA A 691 40.23 -32.46 -0.51
C ALA A 691 40.95 -31.25 0.14
N GLN A 692 41.46 -30.31 -0.66
CA GLN A 692 42.02 -29.04 -0.17
C GLN A 692 40.97 -28.09 0.43
N LEU A 693 39.67 -28.37 0.23
CA LEU A 693 38.55 -27.58 0.76
C LEU A 693 37.81 -28.34 1.87
N ASP A 694 38.53 -29.10 2.69
CA ASP A 694 38.00 -29.89 3.81
C ASP A 694 37.10 -29.07 4.74
N LEU A 695 37.51 -27.86 5.12
CA LEU A 695 36.75 -26.95 5.99
C LEU A 695 35.37 -26.60 5.41
N VAL A 696 35.24 -26.55 4.08
CA VAL A 696 33.97 -26.33 3.38
C VAL A 696 33.06 -27.56 3.46
N ALA A 697 33.65 -28.76 3.44
CA ALA A 697 32.92 -30.02 3.59
C ALA A 697 32.47 -30.25 5.04
N GLU A 698 33.38 -30.05 6.01
CA GLU A 698 33.12 -30.24 7.44
C GLU A 698 32.06 -29.27 7.97
N ASN A 699 32.08 -28.01 7.52
CA ASN A 699 31.17 -26.97 7.97
C ASN A 699 30.07 -26.66 6.94
N HIS A 700 29.79 -27.59 6.02
CA HIS A 700 28.83 -27.41 4.93
C HIS A 700 27.45 -26.92 5.42
N PHE A 701 26.91 -25.92 4.73
CA PHE A 701 25.56 -25.41 4.96
C PHE A 701 24.64 -25.58 3.73
N SER A 702 25.14 -25.26 2.53
CA SER A 702 24.33 -25.29 1.30
C SER A 702 25.21 -25.42 0.06
N SER A 703 24.75 -26.15 -0.95
CA SER A 703 25.38 -26.20 -2.28
C SER A 703 24.36 -25.88 -3.37
N VAL A 704 24.52 -24.71 -3.99
CA VAL A 704 23.53 -24.07 -4.84
C VAL A 704 23.97 -24.09 -6.31
N LEU A 705 23.19 -24.74 -7.18
CA LEU A 705 23.32 -24.60 -8.62
C LEU A 705 22.89 -23.18 -9.05
N ARG A 706 23.75 -22.52 -9.83
CA ARG A 706 23.57 -21.13 -10.33
C ARG A 706 23.70 -21.15 -11.86
N LEU A 707 22.62 -20.84 -12.58
CA LEU A 707 22.60 -20.75 -14.05
C LEU A 707 22.17 -19.35 -14.48
N SER A 708 22.81 -18.76 -15.50
CA SER A 708 22.48 -17.40 -15.96
C SER A 708 22.67 -17.21 -17.47
N GLY A 709 21.70 -16.57 -18.12
CA GLY A 709 21.90 -15.85 -19.39
C GLY A 709 22.57 -14.49 -19.17
N PRO A 710 22.51 -13.54 -20.13
CA PRO A 710 23.21 -12.25 -20.07
C PRO A 710 22.55 -11.24 -19.10
N VAL A 711 22.65 -11.52 -17.80
CA VAL A 711 22.05 -10.71 -16.71
C VAL A 711 23.01 -10.57 -15.53
N ASN A 712 23.09 -9.36 -14.97
CA ASN A 712 23.92 -9.01 -13.81
C ASN A 712 23.15 -9.31 -12.52
N MET A 713 23.85 -9.84 -11.53
CA MET A 713 23.34 -9.90 -10.15
C MET A 713 23.48 -8.54 -9.47
N TRP A 714 22.46 -8.13 -8.71
CA TRP A 714 22.54 -6.95 -7.84
C TRP A 714 23.70 -7.06 -6.84
N LEU A 715 24.15 -5.91 -6.32
CA LEU A 715 25.13 -5.88 -5.24
C LEU A 715 24.50 -6.42 -3.94
N HIS A 716 25.11 -7.44 -3.36
CA HIS A 716 24.65 -8.08 -2.11
C HIS A 716 25.84 -8.53 -1.27
N TYR A 717 25.58 -8.96 -0.03
CA TYR A 717 26.53 -9.77 0.74
C TYR A 717 25.80 -10.98 1.32
N ASP A 718 26.56 -12.04 1.60
CA ASP A 718 26.09 -13.19 2.37
C ASP A 718 26.74 -13.15 3.76
N VAL A 719 26.07 -13.73 4.76
CA VAL A 719 26.56 -13.73 6.15
C VAL A 719 27.51 -14.91 6.40
N MET A 720 27.36 -15.99 5.64
CA MET A 720 28.26 -17.14 5.67
C MET A 720 29.35 -17.04 4.60
N ALA A 721 30.54 -17.55 4.92
CA ALA A 721 31.57 -17.81 3.94
C ALA A 721 31.07 -18.76 2.82
N ASN A 722 31.60 -18.60 1.61
CA ASN A 722 31.32 -19.54 0.52
C ASN A 722 32.45 -19.66 -0.51
N VAL A 723 32.41 -20.73 -1.30
CA VAL A 723 33.25 -20.92 -2.49
C VAL A 723 32.37 -20.95 -3.74
N TYR A 724 32.71 -20.11 -4.73
CA TYR A 724 32.02 -20.00 -6.00
C TYR A 724 32.82 -20.74 -7.09
N CYS A 725 32.38 -21.93 -7.45
CA CYS A 725 33.02 -22.79 -8.45
C CYS A 725 32.43 -22.47 -9.84
N GLN A 726 33.22 -21.87 -10.73
CA GLN A 726 32.81 -21.58 -12.10
C GLN A 726 32.99 -22.84 -12.96
N ILE A 727 31.87 -23.43 -13.40
CA ILE A 727 31.87 -24.74 -14.08
C ILE A 727 31.87 -24.57 -15.60
N GLY A 728 30.97 -23.75 -16.13
CA GLY A 728 30.81 -23.52 -17.58
C GLY A 728 30.59 -22.05 -17.90
N GLY A 729 31.19 -21.58 -19.00
CA GLY A 729 31.24 -20.14 -19.32
C GLY A 729 32.11 -19.34 -18.34
N SER A 730 32.08 -18.01 -18.46
CA SER A 730 32.93 -17.08 -17.73
C SER A 730 32.15 -15.95 -17.08
N LYS A 731 32.70 -15.41 -15.97
CA LYS A 731 32.02 -14.41 -15.15
C LYS A 731 33.01 -13.38 -14.61
N ARG A 732 32.61 -12.11 -14.63
CA ARG A 732 33.32 -10.99 -13.98
C ARG A 732 32.60 -10.66 -12.68
N LEU A 733 33.34 -10.62 -11.58
CA LEU A 733 32.82 -10.24 -10.27
C LEU A 733 33.57 -9.01 -9.76
N ILE A 734 32.82 -8.09 -9.17
CA ILE A 734 33.37 -6.97 -8.40
C ILE A 734 32.95 -7.17 -6.94
N LEU A 735 33.94 -7.12 -6.06
CA LEU A 735 33.83 -7.35 -4.63
C LEU A 735 34.30 -6.09 -3.88
N PHE A 736 33.80 -5.87 -2.68
CA PHE A 736 34.20 -4.80 -1.78
C PHE A 736 34.43 -5.36 -0.38
N PRO A 737 35.47 -4.88 0.35
CA PRO A 737 35.67 -5.28 1.73
C PRO A 737 34.47 -4.85 2.60
N PRO A 738 34.11 -5.60 3.67
CA PRO A 738 32.94 -5.29 4.50
C PRO A 738 32.88 -3.84 5.05
N SER A 739 34.05 -3.20 5.21
CA SER A 739 34.16 -1.81 5.66
C SER A 739 33.68 -0.76 4.64
N ASP A 740 33.47 -1.11 3.37
CA ASP A 740 32.91 -0.21 2.35
C ASP A 740 31.38 -0.10 2.41
N VAL A 741 30.71 -0.85 3.30
CA VAL A 741 29.24 -0.88 3.41
C VAL A 741 28.62 0.51 3.61
N GLU A 742 29.33 1.45 4.26
CA GLU A 742 28.88 2.83 4.45
C GLU A 742 28.85 3.69 3.17
N HIS A 743 29.50 3.22 2.10
CA HIS A 743 29.56 3.89 0.79
C HIS A 743 28.68 3.21 -0.28
N LEU A 744 28.11 2.05 0.03
CA LEU A 744 27.43 1.19 -0.96
C LEU A 744 25.89 1.17 -0.81
N SER A 745 25.30 2.16 -0.12
CA SER A 745 23.85 2.40 -0.05
C SER A 745 22.99 1.21 0.43
N PHE A 746 23.51 0.41 1.36
CA PHE A 746 22.73 -0.66 2.01
C PHE A 746 21.74 -0.06 3.02
N SER A 747 20.45 -0.38 2.84
CA SER A 747 19.41 0.04 3.78
C SER A 747 19.51 -0.72 5.12
N PRO A 748 19.07 -0.16 6.27
CA PRO A 748 19.19 -0.81 7.57
C PRO A 748 18.52 -2.19 7.65
N GLY A 749 19.32 -3.25 7.74
CA GLY A 749 18.84 -4.63 7.72
C GLY A 749 18.50 -5.20 6.35
N ALA A 750 18.97 -4.59 5.27
CA ALA A 750 18.97 -5.17 3.94
C ALA A 750 20.34 -5.82 3.65
N SER A 751 20.32 -6.96 2.98
CA SER A 751 21.50 -7.67 2.46
C SER A 751 21.74 -7.39 0.97
N SER A 752 21.13 -6.34 0.41
CA SER A 752 21.30 -5.93 -0.99
C SER A 752 21.23 -4.41 -1.15
N SER A 753 21.83 -3.92 -2.22
CA SER A 753 21.90 -2.50 -2.62
C SER A 753 21.37 -2.31 -4.04
N SER A 754 20.83 -1.11 -4.31
CA SER A 754 20.34 -0.69 -5.62
C SER A 754 21.43 -0.11 -6.54
N ILE A 755 22.68 0.00 -6.09
CA ILE A 755 23.79 0.51 -6.92
C ILE A 755 24.11 -0.51 -8.03
N ASP A 756 23.99 -0.09 -9.30
CA ASP A 756 24.53 -0.85 -10.45
C ASP A 756 26.03 -0.57 -10.58
N VAL A 757 26.81 -1.31 -9.78
CA VAL A 757 28.27 -1.18 -9.71
C VAL A 757 28.92 -1.17 -11.09
N PHE A 758 28.46 -2.01 -12.02
CA PHE A 758 29.09 -2.13 -13.34
C PHE A 758 28.95 -0.88 -14.21
N SER A 759 27.91 -0.07 -14.04
CA SER A 759 27.80 1.25 -14.69
C SER A 759 28.46 2.36 -13.86
N SER A 760 28.50 2.24 -12.53
CA SER A 760 29.10 3.24 -11.63
C SER A 760 30.63 3.11 -11.42
N LEU A 761 31.31 2.07 -11.92
CA LEU A 761 32.78 1.86 -11.77
C LEU A 761 33.65 3.06 -12.22
N GLY A 762 33.17 3.87 -13.15
CA GLY A 762 33.86 5.09 -13.62
C GLY A 762 33.36 6.39 -13.01
N SER A 763 32.45 6.34 -12.04
CA SER A 763 31.76 7.51 -11.49
C SER A 763 32.30 7.92 -10.10
N PRO A 764 32.07 9.18 -9.66
CA PRO A 764 32.40 9.61 -8.30
C PRO A 764 31.62 8.86 -7.20
N GLU A 765 30.51 8.19 -7.52
CA GLU A 765 29.68 7.45 -6.55
C GLU A 765 30.47 6.37 -5.80
N LEU A 766 31.42 5.73 -6.50
CA LEU A 766 32.26 4.68 -5.93
C LEU A 766 33.66 5.18 -5.52
N ALA A 767 33.94 6.48 -5.56
CA ALA A 767 35.29 7.03 -5.33
C ALA A 767 35.87 6.75 -3.92
N HIS A 768 35.00 6.51 -2.92
CA HIS A 768 35.41 6.15 -1.56
C HIS A 768 35.44 4.63 -1.30
N THR A 769 35.23 3.81 -2.33
CA THR A 769 35.24 2.34 -2.25
C THR A 769 36.56 1.75 -2.76
N ARG A 770 36.80 0.49 -2.42
CA ARG A 770 37.98 -0.30 -2.76
C ARG A 770 37.55 -1.54 -3.55
N PRO A 771 37.08 -1.38 -4.81
CA PRO A 771 36.63 -2.48 -5.64
C PRO A 771 37.78 -3.46 -5.91
N HIS A 772 37.48 -4.74 -5.73
CA HIS A 772 38.34 -5.86 -6.04
C HIS A 772 37.71 -6.68 -7.18
N GLU A 773 38.48 -7.09 -8.18
CA GLU A 773 37.96 -7.78 -9.38
C GLU A 773 38.46 -9.21 -9.50
N ALA A 774 37.55 -10.13 -9.82
CA ALA A 774 37.87 -11.47 -10.31
C ALA A 774 37.23 -11.72 -11.68
N LEU A 775 38.03 -12.23 -12.61
CA LEU A 775 37.57 -12.88 -13.83
C LEU A 775 37.68 -14.39 -13.62
N LEU A 776 36.54 -15.09 -13.64
CA LEU A 776 36.47 -16.53 -13.46
C LEU A 776 36.23 -17.23 -14.79
N SER A 777 37.06 -18.24 -15.06
CA SER A 777 36.94 -19.19 -16.17
C SER A 777 36.53 -20.58 -15.67
N PRO A 778 36.09 -21.51 -16.54
CA PRO A 778 35.83 -22.89 -16.15
C PRO A 778 37.00 -23.51 -15.38
N GLY A 779 36.72 -24.03 -14.17
CA GLY A 779 37.72 -24.60 -13.25
C GLY A 779 38.20 -23.64 -12.15
N ASP A 780 37.89 -22.35 -12.24
CA ASP A 780 38.23 -21.38 -11.18
C ASP A 780 37.26 -21.48 -10.00
N VAL A 781 37.80 -21.41 -8.77
CA VAL A 781 37.01 -21.35 -7.54
C VAL A 781 37.32 -20.06 -6.79
N LEU A 782 36.37 -19.13 -6.72
CA LEU A 782 36.54 -17.92 -5.91
C LEU A 782 36.12 -18.18 -4.47
N PHE A 783 37.02 -17.99 -3.51
CA PHE A 783 36.66 -17.86 -2.11
C PHE A 783 36.03 -16.48 -1.85
N LEU A 784 34.82 -16.49 -1.30
CA LEU A 784 34.07 -15.33 -0.82
C LEU A 784 34.03 -15.39 0.71
N PRO A 785 34.83 -14.59 1.43
CA PRO A 785 34.76 -14.50 2.88
C PRO A 785 33.43 -13.88 3.33
N PRO A 786 32.99 -14.09 4.58
CA PRO A 786 31.72 -13.58 5.08
C PRO A 786 31.64 -12.06 4.97
N LEU A 787 30.43 -11.53 4.74
CA LEU A 787 30.13 -10.09 4.65
C LEU A 787 30.82 -9.33 3.51
N TRP A 788 31.62 -9.97 2.64
CA TRP A 788 32.17 -9.30 1.46
C TRP A 788 31.06 -8.99 0.47
N LEU A 789 30.90 -7.70 0.16
CA LEU A 789 29.84 -7.22 -0.71
C LEU A 789 30.25 -7.48 -2.15
N HIS A 790 29.39 -8.11 -2.95
CA HIS A 790 29.75 -8.59 -4.27
C HIS A 790 28.59 -8.50 -5.28
N THR A 791 28.99 -8.33 -6.54
CA THR A 791 28.12 -8.33 -7.73
C THR A 791 28.82 -9.12 -8.84
N ALA A 792 28.04 -9.64 -9.80
CA ALA A 792 28.58 -10.44 -10.88
C ALA A 792 27.86 -10.18 -12.21
N THR A 793 28.62 -10.10 -13.30
CA THR A 793 28.14 -10.05 -14.68
C THR A 793 28.74 -11.21 -15.48
N PRO A 794 27.94 -11.99 -16.22
CA PRO A 794 28.47 -13.02 -17.10
C PRO A 794 29.21 -12.38 -18.29
N THR A 795 30.38 -12.90 -18.64
CA THR A 795 31.15 -12.44 -19.81
C THR A 795 30.97 -13.36 -21.02
N SER A 796 30.38 -14.54 -20.82
CA SER A 796 29.86 -15.43 -21.86
C SER A 796 28.34 -15.34 -21.95
N ALA A 797 27.76 -15.77 -23.08
CA ALA A 797 26.30 -15.74 -23.30
C ALA A 797 25.49 -16.56 -22.25
N GLN A 798 26.08 -17.66 -21.77
CA GLN A 798 25.55 -18.48 -20.68
C GLN A 798 26.65 -18.73 -19.65
N SER A 799 26.28 -18.90 -18.38
CA SER A 799 27.20 -19.24 -17.30
C SER A 799 26.58 -20.24 -16.32
N ILE A 800 27.37 -21.23 -15.93
CA ILE A 800 27.03 -22.37 -15.09
C ILE A 800 28.02 -22.41 -13.92
N ALA A 801 27.52 -22.41 -12.69
CA ALA A 801 28.35 -22.44 -11.49
C ALA A 801 27.69 -23.21 -10.34
N VAL A 802 28.51 -23.72 -9.42
CA VAL A 802 28.07 -24.27 -8.13
C VAL A 802 28.67 -23.40 -7.03
N ASN A 803 27.83 -22.94 -6.12
CA ASN A 803 28.25 -22.10 -5.01
C ASN A 803 27.99 -22.83 -3.69
N VAL A 804 29.04 -23.06 -2.90
CA VAL A 804 28.99 -23.87 -1.68
C VAL A 804 29.23 -22.98 -0.47
N PHE A 805 28.18 -22.80 0.34
CA PHE A 805 28.19 -22.08 1.61
C PHE A 805 28.61 -23.01 2.74
N PHE A 806 29.41 -22.48 3.66
CA PHE A 806 29.86 -23.17 4.86
C PHE A 806 29.93 -22.20 6.04
N ARG A 807 29.85 -22.73 7.26
CA ARG A 807 29.94 -21.93 8.49
C ARG A 807 31.40 -21.68 8.84
N ASP A 808 31.74 -20.42 8.99
CA ASP A 808 33.07 -19.92 9.38
C ASP A 808 33.15 -19.48 10.86
N LEU A 809 31.99 -19.34 11.52
CA LEU A 809 31.86 -18.99 12.94
C LEU A 809 31.24 -20.13 13.74
N ASP A 810 31.50 -20.16 15.05
CA ASP A 810 30.80 -21.06 15.97
C ASP A 810 29.28 -20.82 15.94
N GLY A 811 28.51 -21.90 16.12
CA GLY A 811 27.04 -21.90 16.02
C GLY A 811 26.31 -20.91 16.94
N GLY A 812 26.97 -20.40 17.99
CA GLY A 812 26.44 -19.36 18.89
C GLY A 812 26.42 -17.94 18.32
N HIS A 813 27.12 -17.66 17.21
CA HIS A 813 27.18 -16.32 16.60
C HIS A 813 26.06 -16.06 15.57
N TYR A 814 25.63 -17.10 14.85
CA TYR A 814 24.51 -17.02 13.92
C TYR A 814 23.18 -16.85 14.67
N ALA A 815 22.22 -16.13 14.08
CA ALA A 815 20.94 -15.88 14.72
C ALA A 815 20.11 -17.16 14.89
N SER A 816 19.48 -17.31 16.05
CA SER A 816 18.65 -18.49 16.37
C SER A 816 17.38 -18.53 15.52
N GLY A 817 17.04 -19.70 14.99
CA GLY A 817 15.88 -19.93 14.13
C GLY A 817 16.27 -20.38 12.72
N ARG A 818 15.36 -20.22 11.76
CA ARG A 818 15.57 -20.68 10.38
C ARG A 818 16.37 -19.65 9.57
N ASP A 819 17.43 -20.13 8.92
CA ASP A 819 18.04 -19.54 7.73
C ASP A 819 18.22 -20.67 6.72
N VAL A 820 17.76 -20.45 5.48
CA VAL A 820 17.87 -21.39 4.35
C VAL A 820 18.59 -20.78 3.15
N TYR A 821 19.05 -19.53 3.30
CA TYR A 821 19.69 -18.73 2.26
C TYR A 821 21.17 -18.43 2.56
N GLY A 822 21.57 -18.39 3.84
CA GLY A 822 22.93 -18.03 4.27
C GLY A 822 23.13 -16.52 4.47
N ASN A 823 22.04 -15.76 4.48
CA ASN A 823 22.04 -14.29 4.46
C ASN A 823 21.29 -13.67 5.65
N ARG A 824 20.90 -14.45 6.66
CA ARG A 824 20.31 -13.91 7.88
C ARG A 824 21.39 -13.29 8.76
N ASP A 825 21.16 -12.04 9.17
CA ASP A 825 22.00 -11.27 10.09
C ASP A 825 22.52 -12.09 11.29
N LEU A 826 23.77 -11.86 11.70
CA LEU A 826 24.32 -12.44 12.93
C LEU A 826 23.49 -12.01 14.15
N GLY A 827 23.34 -12.90 15.14
CA GLY A 827 22.44 -12.67 16.28
C GLY A 827 22.79 -11.43 17.11
N ALA A 828 24.07 -11.04 17.13
CA ALA A 828 24.54 -9.80 17.74
C ALA A 828 23.98 -8.54 17.05
N TYR A 829 23.88 -8.54 15.71
CA TYR A 829 23.33 -7.42 14.95
C TYR A 829 21.80 -7.37 15.02
N GLU A 830 21.10 -8.51 14.96
CA GLU A 830 19.64 -8.56 15.19
C GLU A 830 19.28 -7.95 16.56
N LYS A 831 20.02 -8.31 17.61
CA LYS A 831 19.86 -7.73 18.95
C LYS A 831 20.24 -6.24 18.98
N GLY A 832 21.37 -5.86 18.38
CA GLY A 832 21.81 -4.47 18.29
C GLY A 832 20.77 -3.55 17.62
N ARG A 833 20.07 -4.01 16.59
CA ARG A 833 18.97 -3.27 15.95
C ARG A 833 17.77 -3.05 16.88
N GLN A 834 17.42 -4.06 17.68
CA GLN A 834 16.39 -3.92 18.72
C GLN A 834 16.83 -2.88 19.77
N ASP A 835 18.10 -2.88 20.15
CA ASP A 835 18.67 -1.96 21.12
C ASP A 835 18.70 -0.52 20.58
N VAL A 836 19.05 -0.30 19.31
CA VAL A 836 18.93 1.00 18.64
C VAL A 836 17.48 1.51 18.66
N ALA A 837 16.49 0.66 18.37
CA ALA A 837 15.08 1.05 18.45
C ALA A 837 14.65 1.41 19.89
N ARG A 838 15.16 0.71 20.92
CA ARG A 838 14.95 1.07 22.33
C ARG A 838 15.61 2.40 22.71
N ILE A 839 16.83 2.64 22.22
CA ILE A 839 17.57 3.90 22.42
C ILE A 839 16.79 5.07 21.83
N VAL A 840 16.39 4.99 20.56
CA VAL A 840 15.59 6.06 19.90
C VAL A 840 14.33 6.38 20.70
N LYS A 841 13.64 5.34 21.20
CA LYS A 841 12.45 5.50 22.03
C LYS A 841 12.66 6.30 23.32
N TYR A 842 13.85 6.26 23.93
CA TYR A 842 14.15 7.06 25.12
C TYR A 842 14.17 8.58 24.83
N PHE A 843 14.45 8.99 23.59
CA PHE A 843 14.50 10.40 23.17
C PHE A 843 13.22 10.89 22.49
N GLU A 844 12.20 10.05 22.29
CA GLU A 844 10.93 10.41 21.61
C GLU A 844 10.24 11.63 22.23
N LYS A 845 10.29 11.76 23.56
CA LYS A 845 9.63 12.84 24.33
C LYS A 845 10.44 14.15 24.39
N LEU A 846 11.63 14.22 23.81
CA LEU A 846 12.42 15.46 23.77
C LEU A 846 12.03 16.33 22.55
N PRO A 847 12.22 17.65 22.63
CA PRO A 847 12.16 18.53 21.46
C PRO A 847 13.06 18.01 20.33
N THR A 848 12.64 18.19 19.08
CA THR A 848 13.31 17.64 17.88
C THR A 848 14.81 17.92 17.85
N GLU A 849 15.21 19.17 18.10
CA GLU A 849 16.63 19.61 18.12
C GLU A 849 17.46 18.87 19.18
N ALA A 850 16.90 18.67 20.39
CA ALA A 850 17.57 17.96 21.47
C ALA A 850 17.66 16.45 21.19
N ARG A 851 16.58 15.86 20.64
CA ARG A 851 16.56 14.47 20.19
C ARG A 851 17.62 14.22 19.10
N GLU A 852 17.67 15.08 18.09
CA GLU A 852 18.67 15.02 17.02
C GLU A 852 20.09 15.16 17.58
N PHE A 853 20.37 16.18 18.39
CA PHE A 853 21.67 16.40 19.00
C PHE A 853 22.19 15.18 19.79
N TYR A 854 21.37 14.59 20.66
CA TYR A 854 21.80 13.43 21.45
C TYR A 854 21.90 12.14 20.63
N LEU A 855 21.02 11.90 19.66
CA LEU A 855 21.11 10.73 18.78
C LEU A 855 22.33 10.79 17.86
N LEU A 856 22.67 11.97 17.32
CA LEU A 856 23.88 12.17 16.53
C LEU A 856 25.16 11.95 17.36
N ARG A 857 25.16 12.35 18.64
CA ARG A 857 26.27 12.04 19.56
C ARG A 857 26.43 10.55 19.83
N LEU A 858 25.32 9.83 20.08
CA LEU A 858 25.36 8.37 20.25
C LEU A 858 25.82 7.65 18.96
N ALA A 859 25.43 8.15 17.79
CA ALA A 859 25.88 7.63 16.51
C ALA A 859 27.40 7.83 16.30
N ASP A 860 27.94 8.98 16.71
CA ASP A 860 29.39 9.26 16.69
C ASP A 860 30.16 8.37 17.70
N GLU A 861 29.63 8.18 18.91
CA GLU A 861 30.21 7.25 19.90
C GLU A 861 30.27 5.82 19.36
N LEU A 862 29.19 5.32 18.74
CA LEU A 862 29.15 4.02 18.07
C LEU A 862 30.12 3.95 16.87
N ARG A 863 30.19 5.00 16.04
CA ARG A 863 31.10 5.08 14.89
C ARG A 863 32.56 5.01 15.30
N ARG A 864 32.95 5.68 16.40
CA ARG A 864 34.30 5.60 16.96
C ARG A 864 34.61 4.18 17.42
N ARG A 865 33.73 3.57 18.23
CA ARG A 865 33.86 2.17 18.70
C ARG A 865 33.95 1.15 17.58
N ALA A 866 33.27 1.39 16.46
CA ALA A 866 33.29 0.50 15.29
C ALA A 866 34.60 0.59 14.46
N ARG A 867 35.38 1.67 14.60
CA ARG A 867 36.61 1.91 13.83
C ARG A 867 37.91 1.65 14.61
N GLY A 868 37.81 1.34 15.91
CA GLY A 868 38.93 1.13 16.84
C GLY A 868 38.99 2.22 17.91
#